data_AF-A0AAE3U613-F1
#
_entry.id   AF-A0AAE3U613-F1
#
_cell.length_a   1.000
_cell.length_b   1.000
_cell.length_c   1.000
_cell.angle_alpha   90.00
_cell.angle_beta   90.00
_cell.angle_gamma   90.00
#
_symmetry.space_group_name_H-M   'P 1'
#
loop_
_entity.id
_entity.type
_entity.pdbx_description
1 polymer ?
#
loop_
_entity_poly.entity_id
_entity_poly.type
_entity_poly.pdbx_seq_one_letter_code
_entity_poly.pdbx_strand_id
1 'polypeptide(L)'
;MNRIYLFFLLLICLPTYSLRSQHIGLLKGQVLDSLSQQPLAYAHVKIKDKAIGVPTNSEGKFCLPITKQMRDDTLIVSLMGYISTKVAVNELLAKDFATFLLKQNTFVLEEVVVETKNAESIIKEVGRRIKDTFPSKPYEFEGYYRNAYQEFDTYVKGVEVAFNGFDGYFHQRSGHSVTTLKKKESPDFRKFRWRQAQGNLPWHSLWRFRRQYHYFFTNKQYRDYDCSLEDITYLEGEKVYKLNFVLKDKSKKITTSWAFIRARDYAILEIGGKTDMVNPEKFHLADTLFMAYTGGSVQVKFADFKGKMYPSYSNTQYLHQVYNGQLLRQGNFTMNEELIIHQINTEGIHKTKNSFEQSQQQIIDALPMDTLFWKQYTKPVETLLSRKIEHDLAWQSKALAITDKTQANYYTPHADSIAVTSIAVDKLREDFTLFQNSLEQAHPSLYRYTSKQKLDSLFLSTYQSLTSPLSEIEFYRLLTPIIAQIRCGHTGSLPSKKYEDNYTAKKLFLPIQTTYTGSKLYVVNIYDTQKTIPAGNEILSINGQPVEAIIQQILPHLTTDGFSFTSKNKQLAKNFVKLYSLYIAHADTFEILSRNRKGYTDTLYIPAISYQTYLAWNSSGKKDNTLSFPDTQTALLKVTSFTDTDTAPFKDWTEDIFDQLRKRKVKNLIIDLRGNEGGRDDYGMYLLSFLVKSPFTYQLSLQAATNHYSFLSHTNQHSSFNTVMEQIVKKDADGNFMLSKTHPTLQLTLPSAKNLFTGKLFFLIDGETFSAAADFAALARELKLGVFIGEETAGAAEGNTSNGEILLTLPNSAIRVGIPLFRITNAISFSRATGRGVLPDYQTEYTIDDYLNAVDKDLEFVKTLILKGYK
;
A
#
# COMPACT_ATOMS: atom_id res chain seq x y z
N MET A 1 -56.68 -36.86 -47.59
CA MET A 1 -56.88 -36.06 -46.36
C MET A 1 -56.07 -36.70 -45.22
N ASN A 2 -55.35 -35.86 -44.46
CA ASN A 2 -54.79 -36.09 -43.11
C ASN A 2 -53.52 -36.94 -42.86
N ARG A 3 -52.43 -36.81 -43.65
CA ARG A 3 -51.06 -37.17 -43.17
C ARG A 3 -49.87 -36.31 -43.66
N ILE A 4 -50.10 -35.17 -44.34
CA ILE A 4 -48.99 -34.35 -44.91
C ILE A 4 -48.77 -33.02 -44.16
N TYR A 5 -49.63 -32.63 -43.21
CA TYR A 5 -49.53 -31.34 -42.50
C TYR A 5 -48.74 -31.38 -41.17
N LEU A 6 -48.23 -32.54 -40.73
CA LEU A 6 -47.48 -32.63 -39.46
C LEU A 6 -45.95 -32.51 -39.62
N PHE A 7 -45.44 -32.41 -40.85
CA PHE A 7 -44.00 -32.27 -41.12
C PHE A 7 -43.58 -30.83 -41.48
N PHE A 8 -44.52 -29.91 -41.67
CA PHE A 8 -44.25 -28.50 -42.00
C PHE A 8 -44.44 -27.52 -40.82
N LEU A 9 -44.87 -28.00 -39.65
CA LEU A 9 -45.12 -27.19 -38.45
C LEU A 9 -44.07 -27.36 -37.34
N LEU A 10 -43.00 -28.13 -37.60
CA LEU A 10 -41.87 -28.34 -36.67
C LEU A 10 -40.56 -27.67 -37.13
N LEU A 11 -40.64 -26.75 -38.10
CA LEU A 11 -39.49 -26.06 -38.71
C LEU A 11 -39.50 -24.52 -38.55
N ILE A 12 -40.42 -23.95 -37.76
CA ILE A 12 -40.54 -22.47 -37.58
C ILE A 12 -40.44 -22.02 -36.10
N CYS A 13 -40.01 -22.88 -35.17
CA CYS A 13 -39.79 -22.49 -33.77
C CYS A 13 -38.50 -23.07 -33.17
N LEU A 14 -37.39 -22.98 -33.89
CA LEU A 14 -36.08 -22.91 -33.24
C LEU A 14 -35.81 -21.42 -32.99
N PRO A 15 -35.87 -20.91 -31.75
CA PRO A 15 -35.18 -19.67 -31.46
C PRO A 15 -33.70 -19.94 -31.77
N THR A 16 -33.14 -19.13 -32.65
CA THR A 16 -31.71 -19.04 -32.94
C THR A 16 -30.97 -18.54 -31.71
N TYR A 17 -30.88 -19.37 -30.66
CA TYR A 17 -29.89 -19.23 -29.60
C TYR A 17 -28.61 -19.98 -29.98
N SER A 18 -28.07 -19.63 -31.14
CA SER A 18 -26.69 -19.96 -31.49
C SER A 18 -25.99 -18.63 -31.69
N LEU A 19 -24.93 -18.41 -30.89
CA LEU A 19 -23.96 -17.29 -30.92
C LEU A 19 -23.89 -16.41 -29.65
N ARG A 20 -23.99 -16.98 -28.44
CA ARG A 20 -23.34 -16.36 -27.25
C ARG A 20 -22.69 -17.39 -26.34
N SER A 21 -21.56 -17.92 -26.80
CA SER A 21 -20.38 -18.23 -25.99
C SER A 21 -19.22 -18.55 -26.94
N GLN A 22 -18.49 -17.51 -27.38
CA GLN A 22 -17.30 -17.67 -28.23
C GLN A 22 -15.99 -17.48 -27.46
N HIS A 23 -16.05 -17.21 -26.16
CA HIS A 23 -14.85 -17.09 -25.33
C HIS A 23 -14.24 -18.48 -25.08
N ILE A 24 -12.95 -18.62 -25.35
CA ILE A 24 -12.18 -19.84 -25.05
C ILE A 24 -11.40 -19.73 -23.75
N GLY A 25 -11.27 -18.52 -23.18
CA GLY A 25 -10.61 -18.28 -21.91
C GLY A 25 -10.38 -16.80 -21.62
N LEU A 26 -9.91 -16.51 -20.41
CA LEU A 26 -9.41 -15.20 -20.00
C LEU A 26 -7.88 -15.25 -19.97
N LEU A 27 -7.23 -14.43 -20.79
CA LEU A 27 -5.80 -14.25 -20.71
C LEU A 27 -5.50 -13.27 -19.57
N LYS A 28 -4.84 -13.77 -18.51
CA LYS A 28 -4.39 -12.98 -17.37
C LYS A 28 -2.88 -12.84 -17.40
N GLY A 29 -2.38 -11.69 -17.00
CA GLY A 29 -0.94 -11.51 -16.90
C GLY A 29 -0.50 -10.25 -16.18
N GLN A 30 0.82 -10.07 -16.12
CA GLN A 30 1.48 -8.91 -15.53
C GLN A 30 2.62 -8.43 -16.43
N VAL A 31 2.78 -7.12 -16.52
CA VAL A 31 3.84 -6.47 -17.26
C VAL A 31 4.77 -5.80 -16.25
N LEU A 32 6.05 -6.14 -16.32
CA LEU A 32 7.09 -5.64 -15.43
C LEU A 32 8.23 -5.03 -16.24
N ASP A 33 8.96 -4.11 -15.62
CA ASP A 33 10.22 -3.60 -16.14
C ASP A 33 11.28 -4.69 -16.06
N SER A 34 11.99 -4.95 -17.17
CA SER A 34 12.92 -6.09 -17.24
C SER A 34 14.10 -5.97 -16.27
N LEU A 35 14.49 -4.76 -15.86
CA LEU A 35 15.65 -4.52 -15.02
C LEU A 35 15.24 -4.41 -13.54
N SER A 36 14.31 -3.52 -13.25
CA SER A 36 13.88 -3.22 -11.88
C SER A 36 12.84 -4.21 -11.36
N GLN A 37 12.24 -5.02 -12.24
CA GLN A 37 11.11 -5.91 -11.94
C GLN A 37 9.90 -5.17 -11.37
N GLN A 38 9.89 -3.83 -11.43
CA GLN A 38 8.78 -3.02 -10.98
C GLN A 38 7.59 -3.17 -11.93
N PRO A 39 6.36 -3.19 -11.42
CA PRO A 39 5.20 -3.28 -12.29
C PRO A 39 5.03 -2.07 -13.19
N LEU A 40 4.76 -2.33 -14.46
CA LEU A 40 4.55 -1.30 -15.47
C LEU A 40 3.07 -1.00 -15.61
N ALA A 41 2.64 0.06 -14.93
CA ALA A 41 1.29 0.55 -15.00
C ALA A 41 0.93 1.10 -16.39
N TYR A 42 -0.31 0.88 -16.80
CA TYR A 42 -0.90 1.41 -18.02
C TYR A 42 -0.20 1.05 -19.34
N ALA A 43 0.52 -0.08 -19.36
CA ALA A 43 0.97 -0.71 -20.59
C ALA A 43 -0.23 -1.22 -21.39
N HIS A 44 -0.22 -1.02 -22.70
CA HIS A 44 -1.27 -1.51 -23.60
C HIS A 44 -1.04 -2.98 -23.91
N VAL A 45 -2.07 -3.80 -23.67
CA VAL A 45 -2.10 -5.22 -24.02
C VAL A 45 -3.22 -5.44 -25.03
N LYS A 46 -2.87 -5.66 -26.30
CA LYS A 46 -3.84 -5.68 -27.41
C LYS A 46 -3.63 -6.88 -28.33
N ILE A 47 -4.70 -7.29 -29.01
CA ILE A 47 -4.61 -8.24 -30.12
C ILE A 47 -4.25 -7.46 -31.39
N LYS A 48 -3.19 -7.91 -32.07
CA LYS A 48 -2.71 -7.28 -33.30
C LYS A 48 -3.84 -7.18 -34.33
N ASP A 49 -3.96 -5.99 -34.94
CA ASP A 49 -4.93 -5.67 -36.00
C ASP A 49 -6.42 -5.82 -35.61
N LYS A 50 -6.73 -6.01 -34.32
CA LYS A 50 -8.09 -6.07 -33.78
C LYS A 50 -8.33 -4.93 -32.80
N ALA A 51 -9.56 -4.46 -32.72
CA ALA A 51 -9.96 -3.38 -31.80
C ALA A 51 -10.19 -3.89 -30.37
N ILE A 52 -9.29 -4.74 -29.89
CA ILE A 52 -9.47 -5.55 -28.68
C ILE A 52 -8.19 -5.47 -27.85
N GLY A 53 -8.32 -4.96 -26.62
CA GLY A 53 -7.18 -4.77 -25.75
C GLY A 53 -7.54 -4.10 -24.44
N VAL A 54 -6.64 -4.17 -23.47
CA VAL A 54 -6.80 -3.60 -22.13
C VAL A 54 -5.49 -2.94 -21.69
N PRO A 55 -5.54 -1.87 -20.88
CA PRO A 55 -4.36 -1.39 -20.18
C PRO A 55 -4.03 -2.31 -18.99
N THR A 56 -2.77 -2.31 -18.55
CA THR A 56 -2.41 -2.82 -17.24
C THR A 56 -2.83 -1.85 -16.14
N ASN A 57 -3.15 -2.39 -14.95
CA ASN A 57 -3.46 -1.59 -13.76
C ASN A 57 -2.17 -1.06 -13.10
N SER A 58 -2.29 -0.39 -11.94
CA SER A 58 -1.15 0.15 -11.18
C SER A 58 -0.14 -0.91 -10.70
N GLU A 59 -0.54 -2.17 -10.65
CA GLU A 59 0.32 -3.33 -10.34
C GLU A 59 0.81 -4.04 -11.61
N GLY A 60 0.70 -3.42 -12.78
CA GLY A 60 1.11 -3.99 -14.06
C GLY A 60 0.25 -5.17 -14.53
N LYS A 61 -0.85 -5.51 -13.84
CA LYS A 61 -1.68 -6.68 -14.16
C LYS A 61 -2.80 -6.35 -15.14
N PHE A 62 -3.18 -7.34 -15.96
CA PHE A 62 -4.26 -7.21 -16.94
C PHE A 62 -5.06 -8.52 -17.07
N CYS A 63 -6.28 -8.39 -17.60
CA CYS A 63 -7.16 -9.51 -17.94
C CYS A 63 -7.86 -9.19 -19.26
N LEU A 64 -7.70 -10.04 -20.27
CA LEU A 64 -8.24 -9.87 -21.62
C LEU A 64 -9.01 -11.13 -22.04
N PRO A 65 -10.30 -11.07 -22.37
CA PRO A 65 -11.04 -12.23 -22.86
C PRO A 65 -10.59 -12.58 -24.29
N ILE A 66 -10.42 -13.86 -24.54
CA ILE A 66 -9.99 -14.39 -25.84
C ILE A 66 -11.13 -15.20 -26.45
N THR A 67 -11.48 -14.93 -27.71
CA THR A 67 -12.44 -15.75 -28.46
C THR A 67 -11.76 -16.80 -29.32
N LYS A 68 -12.53 -17.80 -29.80
CA LYS A 68 -12.03 -18.81 -30.76
C LYS A 68 -11.29 -18.19 -31.94
N GLN A 69 -11.79 -17.07 -32.45
CA GLN A 69 -11.24 -16.37 -33.62
C GLN A 69 -9.93 -15.62 -33.31
N MET A 70 -9.54 -15.51 -32.04
CA MET A 70 -8.31 -14.85 -31.61
C MET A 70 -7.19 -15.83 -31.26
N ARG A 71 -7.47 -17.13 -31.28
CA ARG A 71 -6.53 -18.17 -30.84
C ARG A 71 -5.19 -18.10 -31.57
N ASP A 72 -5.24 -17.86 -32.88
CA ASP A 72 -4.06 -17.87 -33.75
C ASP A 72 -3.52 -16.45 -34.03
N ASP A 73 -4.01 -15.44 -33.30
CA ASP A 73 -3.52 -14.07 -33.42
C ASP A 73 -2.24 -13.84 -32.59
N THR A 74 -1.69 -12.63 -32.74
CA THR A 74 -0.56 -12.13 -31.96
C THR A 74 -1.04 -11.12 -30.91
N LEU A 75 -0.63 -11.30 -29.66
CA LEU A 75 -0.73 -10.31 -28.59
C LEU A 75 0.46 -9.34 -28.67
N ILE A 76 0.18 -8.04 -28.53
CA ILE A 76 1.19 -6.98 -28.42
C ILE A 76 1.09 -6.37 -27.02
N VAL A 77 2.23 -6.30 -26.33
CA VAL A 77 2.39 -5.59 -25.06
C VAL A 77 3.33 -4.42 -25.27
N SER A 78 2.85 -3.20 -25.07
CA SER A 78 3.60 -1.98 -25.36
C SER A 78 3.40 -0.90 -24.29
N LEU A 79 4.44 -0.11 -24.04
CA LEU A 79 4.42 1.05 -23.15
C LEU A 79 5.34 2.12 -23.73
N MET A 80 4.98 3.40 -23.60
CA MET A 80 5.84 4.50 -24.08
C MET A 80 7.20 4.47 -23.38
N GLY A 81 8.27 4.62 -24.16
CA GLY A 81 9.64 4.52 -23.65
C GLY A 81 10.13 3.09 -23.45
N TYR A 82 9.36 2.08 -23.87
CA TYR A 82 9.73 0.66 -23.79
C TYR A 82 9.70 -0.02 -25.15
N ILE A 83 10.53 -1.06 -25.29
CA ILE A 83 10.51 -1.95 -26.45
C ILE A 83 9.28 -2.86 -26.32
N SER A 84 8.38 -2.81 -27.31
CA SER A 84 7.16 -3.63 -27.31
C SER A 84 7.47 -5.11 -27.55
N THR A 85 6.73 -5.99 -26.88
CA THR A 85 6.84 -7.45 -27.03
C THR A 85 5.64 -7.98 -27.81
N LYS A 86 5.88 -8.98 -28.67
CA LYS A 86 4.85 -9.67 -29.47
C LYS A 86 4.88 -11.16 -29.13
N VAL A 87 3.74 -11.75 -28.80
CA VAL A 87 3.63 -13.17 -28.40
C VAL A 87 2.39 -13.78 -29.04
N ALA A 88 2.46 -15.05 -29.47
CA ALA A 88 1.29 -15.73 -30.02
C ALA A 88 0.24 -16.03 -28.93
N VAL A 89 -1.04 -15.81 -29.22
CA VAL A 89 -2.12 -15.99 -28.23
C VAL A 89 -2.24 -17.45 -27.78
N ASN A 90 -2.04 -18.41 -28.69
CA ASN A 90 -2.06 -19.84 -28.39
C ASN A 90 -1.02 -20.27 -27.33
N GLU A 91 0.19 -19.68 -27.32
CA GLU A 91 1.24 -19.93 -26.32
C GLU A 91 0.84 -19.45 -24.93
N LEU A 92 -0.02 -18.44 -24.88
CA LEU A 92 -0.47 -17.80 -23.64
C LEU A 92 -1.71 -18.47 -23.05
N LEU A 93 -2.60 -19.01 -23.90
CA LEU A 93 -3.79 -19.75 -23.47
C LEU A 93 -3.48 -21.04 -22.71
N ALA A 94 -2.26 -21.57 -22.85
CA ALA A 94 -1.78 -22.72 -22.09
C ALA A 94 -1.34 -22.36 -20.65
N LYS A 95 -1.34 -21.07 -20.28
CA LYS A 95 -0.86 -20.57 -18.98
C LYS A 95 -2.02 -19.97 -18.19
N ASP A 96 -2.06 -20.25 -16.88
CA ASP A 96 -3.03 -19.62 -15.97
C ASP A 96 -2.74 -18.13 -15.75
N PHE A 97 -1.47 -17.72 -15.87
CA PHE A 97 -1.00 -16.35 -15.72
C PHE A 97 0.31 -16.11 -16.51
N ALA A 98 0.38 -15.03 -17.29
CA ALA A 98 1.53 -14.70 -18.13
C ALA A 98 2.31 -13.48 -17.62
N THR A 99 3.63 -13.56 -17.55
CA THR A 99 4.50 -12.43 -17.20
C THR A 99 5.22 -11.90 -18.43
N PHE A 100 5.18 -10.58 -18.64
CA PHE A 100 5.84 -9.88 -19.74
C PHE A 100 6.89 -8.92 -19.15
N LEU A 101 8.15 -9.10 -19.53
CA LEU A 101 9.23 -8.21 -19.15
C LEU A 101 9.49 -7.24 -20.30
N LEU A 102 9.22 -5.96 -20.11
CA LEU A 102 9.55 -4.93 -21.10
C LEU A 102 10.88 -4.28 -20.77
N LYS A 103 11.74 -4.16 -21.78
CA LYS A 103 13.01 -3.45 -21.68
C LYS A 103 12.80 -1.97 -22.00
N GLN A 104 13.35 -1.08 -21.19
CA GLN A 104 13.39 0.35 -21.52
C GLN A 104 14.09 0.56 -22.86
N ASN A 105 13.53 1.46 -23.65
CA ASN A 105 14.06 1.79 -24.95
C ASN A 105 15.21 2.80 -24.78
N THR A 106 16.45 2.33 -24.89
CA THR A 106 17.67 3.14 -24.65
C THR A 106 18.20 3.79 -25.92
N PHE A 107 17.36 4.14 -26.91
CA PHE A 107 17.85 4.95 -28.02
C PHE A 107 18.46 6.22 -27.41
N VAL A 108 19.75 6.41 -27.68
CA VAL A 108 20.46 7.66 -27.43
C VAL A 108 19.57 8.74 -28.02
N LEU A 109 19.16 9.70 -27.18
CA LEU A 109 18.57 10.95 -27.67
C LEU A 109 19.42 11.33 -28.88
N GLU A 110 18.86 11.27 -30.09
CA GLU A 110 19.40 12.10 -31.14
C GLU A 110 19.41 13.46 -30.48
N GLU A 111 20.62 13.97 -30.22
CA GLU A 111 20.85 15.34 -29.81
C GLU A 111 19.84 16.15 -30.61
N VAL A 112 19.06 17.01 -29.94
CA VAL A 112 18.03 17.81 -30.60
C VAL A 112 18.77 18.74 -31.59
N VAL A 113 19.19 18.18 -32.71
CA VAL A 113 19.49 18.88 -33.93
C VAL A 113 18.17 19.56 -34.20
N VAL A 114 18.28 20.88 -34.25
CA VAL A 114 17.22 21.86 -34.36
C VAL A 114 16.44 21.60 -35.67
N GLU A 115 15.67 20.52 -35.75
CA GLU A 115 14.57 20.35 -36.68
C GLU A 115 13.33 21.01 -36.07
N THR A 116 13.43 22.33 -35.91
CA THR A 116 12.42 23.37 -36.20
C THR A 116 10.92 23.04 -36.04
N LYS A 117 10.50 22.25 -35.05
CA LYS A 117 9.09 22.23 -34.61
C LYS A 117 8.99 22.60 -33.15
N ASN A 118 8.72 23.88 -32.90
CA ASN A 118 8.30 24.33 -31.59
C ASN A 118 6.94 23.70 -31.23
N ALA A 119 6.66 23.59 -29.92
CA ALA A 119 5.43 22.97 -29.41
C ALA A 119 4.16 23.54 -30.08
N GLU A 120 4.16 24.84 -30.39
CA GLU A 120 3.06 25.53 -31.05
C GLU A 120 2.77 24.95 -32.45
N SER A 121 3.79 24.64 -33.25
CA SER A 121 3.62 24.00 -34.56
C SER A 121 2.99 22.62 -34.45
N ILE A 122 3.40 21.83 -33.45
CA ILE A 122 2.86 20.48 -33.22
C ILE A 122 1.38 20.59 -32.83
N ILE A 123 1.06 21.49 -31.89
CA ILE A 123 -0.31 21.75 -31.42
C ILE A 123 -1.23 22.22 -32.56
N LYS A 124 -0.74 23.10 -33.45
CA LYS A 124 -1.49 23.55 -34.63
C LYS A 124 -1.81 22.39 -35.58
N GLU A 125 -0.84 21.51 -35.83
CA GLU A 125 -1.07 20.32 -36.67
C GLU A 125 -2.04 19.33 -36.01
N VAL A 126 -1.96 19.13 -34.69
CA VAL A 126 -2.97 18.36 -33.94
C VAL A 126 -4.36 18.95 -34.18
N GLY A 127 -4.53 20.26 -33.99
CA GLY A 127 -5.82 20.93 -34.21
C GLY A 127 -6.34 20.82 -35.64
N ARG A 128 -5.45 20.83 -36.64
CA ARG A 128 -5.80 20.67 -38.07
C ARG A 128 -6.22 19.24 -38.41
N ARG A 129 -5.52 18.25 -37.86
CA ARG A 129 -5.69 16.82 -38.20
C ARG A 129 -6.59 16.05 -37.26
N ILE A 130 -7.06 16.65 -36.16
CA ILE A 130 -7.91 15.95 -35.18
C ILE A 130 -9.15 15.33 -35.80
N LYS A 131 -9.68 15.88 -36.90
CA LYS A 131 -10.81 15.29 -37.64
C LYS A 131 -10.43 14.04 -38.44
N ASP A 132 -9.18 13.96 -38.87
CA ASP A 132 -8.62 12.88 -39.66
C ASP A 132 -8.13 11.74 -38.76
N THR A 133 -7.68 12.04 -37.55
CA THR A 133 -7.14 11.04 -36.62
C THR A 133 -8.20 10.41 -35.72
N PHE A 134 -9.39 11.01 -35.57
CA PHE A 134 -10.49 10.47 -34.77
C PHE A 134 -11.61 9.84 -35.62
N PRO A 135 -12.46 8.97 -35.03
CA PRO A 135 -13.54 8.30 -35.75
C PRO A 135 -14.52 9.29 -36.36
N SER A 136 -14.76 9.14 -37.67
CA SER A 136 -15.68 9.95 -38.46
C SER A 136 -16.97 9.21 -38.87
N LYS A 137 -17.09 7.94 -38.47
CA LYS A 137 -18.26 7.08 -38.67
C LYS A 137 -18.73 6.55 -37.31
N PRO A 138 -20.02 6.20 -37.17
CA PRO A 138 -20.52 5.60 -35.93
C PRO A 138 -19.77 4.32 -35.58
N TYR A 139 -19.72 4.01 -34.30
CA TYR A 139 -19.17 2.76 -33.78
C TYR A 139 -19.84 2.37 -32.46
N GLU A 140 -19.81 1.09 -32.18
CA GLU A 140 -20.20 0.53 -30.89
C GLU A 140 -18.95 0.17 -30.10
N PHE A 141 -19.06 0.11 -28.78
CA PHE A 141 -17.96 -0.27 -27.91
C PHE A 141 -18.46 -0.96 -26.64
N GLU A 142 -17.63 -1.80 -26.04
CA GLU A 142 -17.91 -2.44 -24.76
C GLU A 142 -16.89 -1.99 -23.73
N GLY A 143 -17.35 -1.78 -22.49
CA GLY A 143 -16.49 -1.24 -21.46
C GLY A 143 -16.90 -1.55 -20.03
N TYR A 144 -15.94 -1.30 -19.15
CA TYR A 144 -16.08 -1.38 -17.70
C TYR A 144 -15.86 0.00 -17.10
N TYR A 145 -16.67 0.37 -16.13
CA TYR A 145 -16.58 1.62 -15.39
C TYR A 145 -16.62 1.34 -13.90
N ARG A 146 -15.78 2.05 -13.13
CA ARG A 146 -15.80 2.04 -11.67
C ARG A 146 -15.82 3.46 -11.13
N ASN A 147 -16.63 3.70 -10.11
CA ASN A 147 -16.60 4.91 -9.30
C ASN A 147 -16.49 4.55 -7.82
N ALA A 148 -15.57 5.18 -7.10
CA ALA A 148 -15.35 4.97 -5.67
C ALA A 148 -15.29 6.31 -4.93
N TYR A 149 -16.06 6.40 -3.85
CA TYR A 149 -16.17 7.59 -3.01
C TYR A 149 -15.47 7.34 -1.68
N GLN A 150 -14.64 8.28 -1.26
CA GLN A 150 -13.83 8.19 -0.06
C GLN A 150 -14.07 9.41 0.82
N GLU A 151 -14.32 9.16 2.11
CA GLU A 151 -14.45 10.17 3.16
C GLU A 151 -13.40 9.85 4.22
N PHE A 152 -12.62 10.86 4.63
CA PHE A 152 -11.62 10.67 5.71
C PHE A 152 -10.68 9.48 5.50
N ASP A 153 -10.27 9.25 4.25
CA ASP A 153 -9.46 8.12 3.81
C ASP A 153 -10.14 6.73 3.80
N THR A 154 -11.43 6.63 4.13
CA THR A 154 -12.23 5.38 4.08
C THR A 154 -13.18 5.38 2.88
N TYR A 155 -13.24 4.27 2.12
CA TYR A 155 -14.24 4.15 1.04
C TYR A 155 -15.64 3.89 1.59
N VAL A 156 -16.57 4.77 1.22
CA VAL A 156 -17.94 4.83 1.76
C VAL A 156 -19.00 4.49 0.71
N LYS A 157 -18.61 4.44 -0.57
CA LYS A 157 -19.45 3.92 -1.65
C LYS A 157 -18.61 3.46 -2.84
N GLY A 158 -19.02 2.36 -3.47
CA GLY A 158 -18.44 1.85 -4.72
C GLY A 158 -19.52 1.47 -5.73
N VAL A 159 -19.29 1.79 -7.01
CA VAL A 159 -20.14 1.39 -8.13
C VAL A 159 -19.28 0.85 -9.26
N GLU A 160 -19.62 -0.33 -9.78
CA GLU A 160 -19.02 -0.97 -10.94
C GLU A 160 -20.10 -1.21 -12.00
N VAL A 161 -19.81 -0.91 -13.27
CA VAL A 161 -20.75 -1.00 -14.38
C VAL A 161 -20.07 -1.63 -15.58
N ALA A 162 -20.62 -2.74 -16.07
CA ALA A 162 -20.34 -3.27 -17.40
C ALA A 162 -21.38 -2.66 -18.35
N PHE A 163 -20.96 -2.15 -19.50
CA PHE A 163 -21.85 -1.43 -20.40
C PHE A 163 -21.48 -1.62 -21.88
N ASN A 164 -22.48 -1.42 -22.74
CA ASN A 164 -22.31 -1.22 -24.16
C ASN A 164 -22.53 0.26 -24.48
N GLY A 165 -21.67 0.82 -25.30
CA GLY A 165 -21.75 2.18 -25.78
C GLY A 165 -22.00 2.22 -27.28
N PHE A 166 -22.73 3.24 -27.72
CA PHE A 166 -22.82 3.65 -29.11
C PHE A 166 -22.33 5.08 -29.20
N ASP A 167 -21.39 5.32 -30.10
CA ASP A 167 -20.92 6.65 -30.45
C ASP A 167 -21.29 6.93 -31.90
N GLY A 168 -22.08 7.97 -32.13
CA GLY A 168 -22.43 8.43 -33.47
C GLY A 168 -21.20 8.76 -34.31
N TYR A 169 -20.16 9.37 -33.73
CA TYR A 169 -18.79 9.61 -34.22
C TYR A 169 -18.24 10.84 -33.47
N PHE A 170 -16.92 10.99 -33.39
CA PHE A 170 -16.25 11.91 -32.45
C PHE A 170 -16.77 13.36 -32.50
N HIS A 171 -17.12 13.87 -33.68
CA HIS A 171 -17.59 15.26 -33.90
C HIS A 171 -19.09 15.49 -33.72
N GLN A 172 -19.92 14.45 -33.57
CA GLN A 172 -21.36 14.63 -33.44
C GLN A 172 -21.71 15.08 -32.02
N ARG A 173 -22.53 16.14 -31.89
CA ARG A 173 -22.95 16.68 -30.58
C ARG A 173 -23.94 15.78 -29.83
N SER A 174 -24.70 14.97 -30.55
CA SER A 174 -25.79 14.13 -30.06
C SER A 174 -25.75 12.76 -30.75
N GLY A 175 -26.59 11.82 -30.31
CA GLY A 175 -26.65 10.48 -30.92
C GLY A 175 -25.67 9.50 -30.30
N HIS A 176 -25.50 9.56 -28.98
CA HIS A 176 -24.62 8.67 -28.22
C HIS A 176 -25.43 8.06 -27.10
N SER A 177 -25.18 6.79 -26.83
CA SER A 177 -25.90 6.07 -25.78
C SER A 177 -24.96 5.14 -25.04
N VAL A 178 -25.29 4.91 -23.79
CA VAL A 178 -24.69 3.87 -22.95
C VAL A 178 -25.84 3.02 -22.44
N THR A 179 -25.72 1.72 -22.65
CA THR A 179 -26.65 0.70 -22.15
C THR A 179 -25.91 -0.12 -21.10
N THR A 180 -26.37 -0.05 -19.86
CA THR A 180 -25.84 -0.87 -18.77
C THR A 180 -26.15 -2.35 -19.04
N LEU A 181 -25.12 -3.18 -19.08
CA LEU A 181 -25.24 -4.64 -19.15
C LEU A 181 -25.42 -5.24 -17.75
N LYS A 182 -24.56 -4.83 -16.82
CA LYS A 182 -24.60 -5.27 -15.42
C LYS A 182 -24.07 -4.14 -14.53
N LYS A 183 -24.65 -3.99 -13.36
CA LYS A 183 -24.23 -3.02 -12.34
C LYS A 183 -24.02 -3.75 -11.02
N LYS A 184 -22.92 -3.45 -10.33
CA LYS A 184 -22.66 -3.83 -8.95
C LYS A 184 -22.49 -2.53 -8.17
N GLU A 185 -23.30 -2.33 -7.15
CA GLU A 185 -23.27 -1.14 -6.31
C GLU A 185 -23.23 -1.58 -4.85
N SER A 186 -22.35 -0.97 -4.07
CA SER A 186 -22.35 -1.16 -2.62
C SER A 186 -23.48 -0.37 -1.98
N PRO A 187 -23.87 -0.69 -0.74
CA PRO A 187 -24.64 0.24 0.05
C PRO A 187 -23.93 1.60 0.13
N ASP A 188 -24.72 2.67 0.29
CA ASP A 188 -24.25 4.06 0.28
C ASP A 188 -24.07 4.57 1.71
N PHE A 189 -22.85 4.45 2.22
CA PHE A 189 -22.50 4.87 3.58
C PHE A 189 -21.96 6.30 3.65
N ARG A 190 -22.03 7.05 2.55
CA ARG A 190 -21.57 8.45 2.51
C ARG A 190 -22.31 9.26 3.57
N LYS A 191 -21.56 9.93 4.44
CA LYS A 191 -22.08 10.95 5.36
C LYS A 191 -22.31 12.25 4.60
N PHE A 192 -21.45 12.55 3.62
CA PHE A 192 -21.53 13.74 2.78
C PHE A 192 -22.34 13.44 1.52
N ARG A 193 -23.66 13.54 1.62
CA ARG A 193 -24.59 13.25 0.52
C ARG A 193 -24.88 14.50 -0.30
N TRP A 194 -24.84 14.38 -1.62
CA TRP A 194 -25.40 15.37 -2.53
C TRP A 194 -26.16 14.70 -3.67
N ARG A 195 -27.14 15.42 -4.23
CA ARG A 195 -27.95 14.94 -5.36
C ARG A 195 -27.11 14.90 -6.63
N GLN A 196 -26.33 13.83 -6.81
CA GLN A 196 -25.76 13.51 -8.10
C GLN A 196 -26.84 12.82 -8.94
N ALA A 197 -27.02 13.22 -10.20
CA ALA A 197 -27.91 12.53 -11.13
C ALA A 197 -27.40 11.09 -11.32
N GLN A 198 -28.01 10.12 -10.62
CA GLN A 198 -27.53 8.74 -10.52
C GLN A 198 -27.66 7.92 -11.83
N GLY A 199 -28.16 8.53 -12.90
CA GLY A 199 -28.62 7.82 -14.09
C GLY A 199 -27.55 7.39 -15.10
N ASN A 200 -26.32 7.94 -15.08
CA ASN A 200 -25.36 7.61 -16.14
C ASN A 200 -23.88 7.86 -15.81
N LEU A 201 -23.30 7.00 -14.97
CA LEU A 201 -21.94 7.18 -14.45
C LEU A 201 -20.82 7.08 -15.52
N PRO A 202 -20.83 6.15 -16.49
CA PRO A 202 -19.79 6.09 -17.52
C PRO A 202 -19.82 7.26 -18.50
N TRP A 203 -20.99 7.87 -18.69
CA TRP A 203 -21.19 8.95 -19.67
C TRP A 203 -20.36 10.19 -19.35
N HIS A 204 -20.14 10.52 -18.07
CA HIS A 204 -19.37 11.69 -17.69
C HIS A 204 -17.92 11.62 -18.20
N SER A 205 -17.27 10.47 -18.03
CA SER A 205 -15.93 10.19 -18.54
C SER A 205 -15.89 10.17 -20.07
N LEU A 206 -16.90 9.55 -20.71
CA LEU A 206 -17.01 9.50 -22.18
C LEU A 206 -17.23 10.89 -22.79
N TRP A 207 -18.05 11.74 -22.18
CA TRP A 207 -18.27 13.10 -22.63
C TRP A 207 -16.99 13.95 -22.55
N ARG A 208 -16.17 13.74 -21.52
CA ARG A 208 -14.87 14.42 -21.36
C ARG A 208 -13.93 14.12 -22.53
N PHE A 209 -13.83 12.85 -22.94
CA PHE A 209 -13.02 12.44 -24.10
C PHE A 209 -13.32 13.25 -25.35
N ARG A 210 -14.59 13.62 -25.52
CA ARG A 210 -15.10 14.17 -26.77
C ARG A 210 -15.12 15.68 -26.79
N ARG A 211 -15.48 16.30 -25.68
CA ARG A 211 -15.68 17.75 -25.64
C ARG A 211 -14.45 18.48 -25.13
N GLN A 212 -13.83 18.06 -24.04
CA GLN A 212 -12.76 18.89 -23.45
C GLN A 212 -11.53 18.92 -24.35
N TYR A 213 -11.04 17.75 -24.79
CA TYR A 213 -9.81 17.69 -25.58
C TYR A 213 -9.99 18.15 -27.02
N HIS A 214 -11.12 17.82 -27.65
CA HIS A 214 -11.42 18.36 -28.97
C HIS A 214 -11.42 19.89 -28.96
N TYR A 215 -12.16 20.51 -28.03
CA TYR A 215 -12.26 21.97 -27.95
C TYR A 215 -10.94 22.62 -27.54
N PHE A 216 -10.14 21.96 -26.70
CA PHE A 216 -8.84 22.47 -26.29
C PHE A 216 -7.95 22.78 -27.50
N PHE A 217 -7.88 21.83 -28.45
CA PHE A 217 -7.07 21.97 -29.66
C PHE A 217 -7.78 22.76 -30.78
N THR A 218 -9.08 22.56 -31.02
CA THR A 218 -9.78 23.20 -32.15
C THR A 218 -10.18 24.65 -31.91
N ASN A 219 -10.58 25.00 -30.68
CA ASN A 219 -10.92 26.39 -30.31
C ASN A 219 -9.71 27.18 -29.81
N LYS A 220 -8.50 26.62 -29.92
CA LYS A 220 -7.26 27.26 -29.53
C LYS A 220 -7.20 27.67 -28.05
N GLN A 221 -7.86 26.93 -27.16
CA GLN A 221 -7.79 27.18 -25.71
C GLN A 221 -6.38 26.94 -25.14
N TYR A 222 -5.55 26.14 -25.84
CA TYR A 222 -4.13 26.01 -25.52
C TYR A 222 -3.37 27.36 -25.48
N ARG A 223 -3.92 28.45 -26.05
CA ARG A 223 -3.31 29.79 -25.98
C ARG A 223 -3.27 30.38 -24.57
N ASP A 224 -4.14 29.90 -23.68
CA ASP A 224 -4.18 30.27 -22.27
C ASP A 224 -3.08 29.58 -21.46
N TYR A 225 -2.28 28.73 -22.11
CA TYR A 225 -1.22 27.94 -21.53
C TYR A 225 0.13 28.30 -22.13
N ASP A 226 1.18 28.18 -21.31
CA ASP A 226 2.56 28.08 -21.76
C ASP A 226 2.80 26.64 -22.19
N CYS A 227 3.08 26.46 -23.48
CA CYS A 227 3.23 25.16 -24.12
C CYS A 227 4.69 24.89 -24.44
N SER A 228 5.22 23.74 -24.03
CA SER A 228 6.58 23.32 -24.34
C SER A 228 6.62 21.87 -24.84
N LEU A 229 7.62 21.58 -25.67
CA LEU A 229 8.01 20.22 -26.00
C LEU A 229 8.92 19.76 -24.87
N GLU A 230 8.45 18.82 -24.07
CA GLU A 230 9.19 18.32 -22.91
C GLU A 230 10.19 17.24 -23.31
N ASP A 231 9.77 16.31 -24.17
CA ASP A 231 10.59 15.15 -24.55
C ASP A 231 10.12 14.53 -25.88
N ILE A 232 10.95 13.66 -26.44
CA ILE A 232 10.64 12.79 -27.57
C ILE A 232 10.83 11.35 -27.13
N THR A 233 9.76 10.56 -27.19
CA THR A 233 9.78 9.14 -26.85
C THR A 233 9.32 8.28 -28.02
N TYR A 234 9.22 6.97 -27.80
CA TYR A 234 8.77 6.02 -28.81
C TYR A 234 7.69 5.09 -28.26
N LEU A 235 6.74 4.72 -29.11
CA LEU A 235 5.73 3.69 -28.84
C LEU A 235 5.66 2.76 -30.04
N GLU A 236 5.95 1.47 -29.83
CA GLU A 236 5.94 0.45 -30.91
C GLU A 236 6.87 0.83 -32.09
N GLY A 237 7.98 1.53 -31.80
CA GLY A 237 8.96 2.00 -32.79
C GLY A 237 8.60 3.34 -33.45
N GLU A 238 7.42 3.89 -33.21
CA GLU A 238 6.98 5.18 -33.75
C GLU A 238 7.41 6.35 -32.85
N LYS A 239 7.90 7.44 -33.45
CA LYS A 239 8.28 8.67 -32.74
C LYS A 239 7.04 9.36 -32.13
N VAL A 240 7.14 9.79 -30.88
CA VAL A 240 6.07 10.42 -30.09
C VAL A 240 6.59 11.67 -29.39
N TYR A 241 5.94 12.81 -29.59
CA TYR A 241 6.20 14.06 -28.89
C TYR A 241 5.50 14.08 -27.53
N LYS A 242 6.20 14.42 -26.46
CA LYS A 242 5.62 14.71 -25.15
C LYS A 242 5.51 16.23 -24.98
N LEU A 243 4.29 16.74 -24.97
CA LEU A 243 4.00 18.16 -24.78
C LEU A 243 3.59 18.42 -23.34
N ASN A 244 4.02 19.55 -22.79
CA ASN A 244 3.61 20.06 -21.49
C ASN A 244 2.85 21.39 -21.66
N PHE A 245 1.86 21.61 -20.81
CA PHE A 245 0.96 22.77 -20.82
C PHE A 245 0.80 23.29 -19.40
N VAL A 246 1.22 24.53 -19.15
CA VAL A 246 1.08 25.19 -17.84
C VAL A 246 0.15 26.39 -17.99
N LEU A 247 -0.93 26.45 -17.21
CA LEU A 247 -1.87 27.57 -17.29
C LEU A 247 -1.17 28.90 -16.94
N LYS A 248 -1.34 29.92 -17.79
CA LYS A 248 -0.72 31.24 -17.61
C LYS A 248 -1.29 31.99 -16.41
N ASP A 249 -2.62 32.09 -16.36
CA ASP A 249 -3.32 32.71 -15.24
C ASP A 249 -3.47 31.72 -14.08
N LYS A 250 -2.68 31.94 -13.03
CA LYS A 250 -2.66 31.10 -11.82
C LYS A 250 -3.47 31.70 -10.67
N SER A 251 -4.23 32.78 -10.90
CA SER A 251 -4.96 33.49 -9.84
C SER A 251 -6.05 32.63 -9.18
N LYS A 252 -6.73 31.80 -9.96
CA LYS A 252 -7.84 30.95 -9.48
C LYS A 252 -7.46 29.48 -9.31
N LYS A 253 -6.59 28.97 -10.18
CA LYS A 253 -6.21 27.55 -10.23
C LYS A 253 -4.82 27.38 -10.82
N ILE A 254 -4.13 26.34 -10.41
CA ILE A 254 -2.86 25.90 -10.98
C ILE A 254 -3.14 24.62 -11.75
N THR A 255 -3.06 24.67 -13.08
CA THR A 255 -3.25 23.50 -13.93
C THR A 255 -1.96 23.20 -14.68
N THR A 256 -1.48 21.96 -14.52
CA THR A 256 -0.38 21.39 -15.30
C THR A 256 -0.91 20.18 -16.07
N SER A 257 -0.79 20.21 -17.39
CA SER A 257 -1.30 19.16 -18.28
C SER A 257 -0.21 18.70 -19.24
N TRP A 258 -0.35 17.49 -19.77
CA TRP A 258 0.59 16.94 -20.74
C TRP A 258 -0.18 16.16 -21.82
N ALA A 259 0.43 15.99 -22.99
CA ALA A 259 -0.11 15.17 -24.07
C ALA A 259 1.00 14.44 -24.82
N PHE A 260 0.75 13.18 -25.19
CA PHE A 260 1.61 12.41 -26.07
C PHE A 260 1.03 12.38 -27.48
N ILE A 261 1.79 12.87 -28.45
CA ILE A 261 1.37 13.09 -29.83
C ILE A 261 2.23 12.25 -30.77
N ARG A 262 1.62 11.40 -31.57
CA ARG A 262 2.34 10.58 -32.56
C ARG A 262 2.87 11.45 -33.70
N ALA A 263 4.14 11.32 -34.04
CA ALA A 263 4.81 12.25 -34.95
C ALA A 263 4.34 12.16 -36.41
N ARG A 264 3.97 10.96 -36.90
CA ARG A 264 3.63 10.74 -38.32
C ARG A 264 2.33 11.43 -38.76
N ASP A 265 1.33 11.46 -37.88
CA ASP A 265 -0.06 11.84 -38.19
C ASP A 265 -0.64 12.86 -37.19
N TYR A 266 0.13 13.23 -36.15
CA TYR A 266 -0.29 14.11 -35.06
C TYR A 266 -1.49 13.58 -34.25
N ALA A 267 -1.68 12.26 -34.25
CA ALA A 267 -2.70 11.61 -33.43
C ALA A 267 -2.38 11.77 -31.93
N ILE A 268 -3.40 12.10 -31.14
CA ILE A 268 -3.30 12.14 -29.68
C ILE A 268 -3.35 10.70 -29.16
N LEU A 269 -2.26 10.24 -28.56
CA LEU A 269 -2.16 8.91 -27.94
C LEU A 269 -2.67 8.95 -26.51
N GLU A 270 -2.31 10.01 -25.79
CA GLU A 270 -2.60 10.16 -24.38
C GLU A 270 -2.66 11.64 -24.01
N ILE A 271 -3.53 11.99 -23.07
CA ILE A 271 -3.63 13.34 -22.53
C ILE A 271 -4.02 13.28 -21.05
N GLY A 272 -3.42 14.13 -20.24
CA GLY A 272 -3.72 14.19 -18.82
C GLY A 272 -3.33 15.51 -18.20
N GLY A 273 -3.64 15.65 -16.91
CA GLY A 273 -3.26 16.83 -16.15
C GLY A 273 -3.75 16.78 -14.72
N LYS A 274 -3.22 17.72 -13.94
CA LYS A 274 -3.58 17.96 -12.55
C LYS A 274 -4.00 19.42 -12.41
N THR A 275 -5.03 19.65 -11.61
CA THR A 275 -5.49 21.00 -11.24
C THR A 275 -5.56 21.10 -9.73
N ASP A 276 -4.95 22.14 -9.18
CA ASP A 276 -5.09 22.53 -7.77
C ASP A 276 -5.77 23.92 -7.73
N MET A 277 -6.82 24.07 -6.92
CA MET A 277 -7.56 25.33 -6.79
C MET A 277 -6.86 26.22 -5.75
N VAL A 278 -6.65 27.50 -6.07
CA VAL A 278 -5.96 28.45 -5.17
C VAL A 278 -6.92 28.94 -4.08
N ASN A 279 -8.15 29.30 -4.46
CA ASN A 279 -9.21 29.71 -3.54
C ASN A 279 -10.53 29.05 -3.97
N PRO A 280 -10.80 27.82 -3.50
CA PRO A 280 -11.93 27.06 -3.99
C PRO A 280 -13.25 27.63 -3.44
N GLU A 281 -14.17 27.95 -4.33
CA GLU A 281 -15.51 28.43 -3.95
C GLU A 281 -16.28 27.33 -3.23
N LYS A 282 -16.93 27.73 -2.13
CA LYS A 282 -17.78 26.84 -1.31
C LYS A 282 -19.20 26.91 -1.84
N PHE A 283 -19.77 25.77 -2.18
CA PHE A 283 -21.17 25.63 -2.56
C PHE A 283 -21.93 24.80 -1.53
N HIS A 284 -23.23 25.06 -1.40
CA HIS A 284 -24.10 24.31 -0.51
C HIS A 284 -24.24 22.86 -0.99
N LEU A 285 -24.08 21.90 -0.08
CA LEU A 285 -24.11 20.46 -0.39
C LEU A 285 -25.46 19.83 -0.04
N ALA A 286 -25.79 19.86 1.26
CA ALA A 286 -27.02 19.38 1.89
C ALA A 286 -27.05 19.86 3.36
N ASP A 287 -28.24 19.99 3.94
CA ASP A 287 -28.45 20.46 5.31
C ASP A 287 -27.71 21.78 5.62
N THR A 288 -26.79 21.78 6.59
CA THR A 288 -25.92 22.93 6.92
C THR A 288 -24.51 22.80 6.32
N LEU A 289 -24.25 21.78 5.49
CA LEU A 289 -22.92 21.49 4.97
C LEU A 289 -22.62 22.24 3.66
N PHE A 290 -21.38 22.68 3.55
CA PHE A 290 -20.79 23.27 2.35
C PHE A 290 -19.67 22.38 1.82
N MET A 291 -19.41 22.44 0.52
CA MET A 291 -18.33 21.71 -0.14
C MET A 291 -17.54 22.65 -1.04
N ALA A 292 -16.23 22.44 -1.14
CA ALA A 292 -15.36 23.16 -2.07
C ALA A 292 -14.55 22.17 -2.89
N TYR A 293 -14.55 22.32 -4.22
CA TYR A 293 -13.66 21.56 -5.10
C TYR A 293 -12.24 22.10 -4.96
N THR A 294 -11.32 21.32 -4.41
CA THR A 294 -9.94 21.77 -4.16
C THR A 294 -8.98 21.40 -5.25
N GLY A 295 -9.35 20.48 -6.15
CA GLY A 295 -8.50 20.05 -7.25
C GLY A 295 -8.78 18.64 -7.71
N GLY A 296 -7.93 18.11 -8.56
CA GLY A 296 -8.07 16.77 -9.11
C GLY A 296 -7.06 16.45 -10.19
N SER A 297 -7.12 15.23 -10.67
CA SER A 297 -6.30 14.74 -11.79
C SER A 297 -7.16 14.02 -12.80
N VAL A 298 -6.72 14.04 -14.06
CA VAL A 298 -7.33 13.30 -15.14
C VAL A 298 -6.26 12.73 -16.05
N GLN A 299 -6.49 11.51 -16.51
CA GLN A 299 -5.68 10.83 -17.52
C GLN A 299 -6.60 10.12 -18.50
N VAL A 300 -6.27 10.20 -19.79
CA VAL A 300 -7.03 9.62 -20.89
C VAL A 300 -6.07 9.03 -21.91
N LYS A 301 -6.30 7.77 -22.29
CA LYS A 301 -5.57 7.08 -23.36
C LYS A 301 -6.49 6.74 -24.53
N PHE A 302 -5.90 6.73 -25.71
CA PHE A 302 -6.54 6.34 -26.95
C PHE A 302 -5.81 5.14 -27.57
N ALA A 303 -6.57 4.20 -28.12
CA ALA A 303 -6.05 3.08 -28.90
C ALA A 303 -6.23 3.35 -30.40
N ASP A 304 -5.22 3.01 -31.19
CA ASP A 304 -5.31 3.03 -32.64
C ASP A 304 -6.04 1.78 -33.14
N PHE A 305 -7.09 1.99 -33.93
CA PHE A 305 -7.72 0.93 -34.71
C PHE A 305 -8.02 1.42 -36.13
N LYS A 306 -7.48 0.71 -37.13
CA LYS A 306 -7.60 1.05 -38.56
C LYS A 306 -7.24 2.53 -38.84
N GLY A 307 -6.22 3.07 -38.16
CA GLY A 307 -5.73 4.45 -38.35
C GLY A 307 -6.57 5.53 -37.67
N LYS A 308 -7.51 5.16 -36.79
CA LYS A 308 -8.33 6.08 -36.01
C LYS A 308 -8.11 5.86 -34.52
N MET A 309 -8.10 6.94 -33.74
CA MET A 309 -7.89 6.93 -32.29
C MET A 309 -9.22 6.83 -31.55
N TYR A 310 -9.46 5.68 -30.92
CA TYR A 310 -10.64 5.44 -30.09
C TYR A 310 -10.27 5.53 -28.62
N PRO A 311 -11.13 6.05 -27.73
CA PRO A 311 -10.84 6.04 -26.30
C PRO A 311 -10.66 4.61 -25.80
N SER A 312 -9.68 4.38 -24.94
CA SER A 312 -9.39 3.04 -24.39
C SER A 312 -9.33 3.02 -22.86
N TYR A 313 -8.92 4.14 -22.24
CA TYR A 313 -8.81 4.24 -20.79
C TYR A 313 -9.05 5.66 -20.29
N SER A 314 -9.64 5.78 -19.09
CA SER A 314 -9.58 7.00 -18.28
C SER A 314 -9.42 6.69 -16.80
N ASN A 315 -8.65 7.54 -16.13
CA ASN A 315 -8.64 7.68 -14.68
C ASN A 315 -8.89 9.14 -14.32
N THR A 316 -9.85 9.41 -13.43
CA THR A 316 -10.12 10.77 -12.95
C THR A 316 -10.30 10.78 -11.45
N GLN A 317 -9.65 11.72 -10.77
CA GLN A 317 -9.81 11.98 -9.34
C GLN A 317 -10.31 13.39 -9.11
N TYR A 318 -11.30 13.54 -8.23
CA TYR A 318 -11.78 14.83 -7.74
C TYR A 318 -11.55 14.91 -6.25
N LEU A 319 -10.97 16.02 -5.82
CA LEU A 319 -10.67 16.33 -4.43
C LEU A 319 -11.61 17.44 -3.97
N HIS A 320 -12.28 17.19 -2.86
CA HIS A 320 -13.20 18.13 -2.23
C HIS A 320 -12.87 18.27 -0.74
N GLN A 321 -13.16 19.45 -0.21
CA GLN A 321 -13.21 19.71 1.24
C GLN A 321 -14.65 19.99 1.64
N VAL A 322 -15.06 19.49 2.80
CA VAL A 322 -16.41 19.69 3.35
C VAL A 322 -16.32 20.60 4.56
N TYR A 323 -17.31 21.46 4.75
CA TYR A 323 -17.42 22.44 5.84
C TYR A 323 -18.83 22.41 6.45
N ASN A 324 -18.97 22.85 7.70
CA ASN A 324 -20.27 22.99 8.37
C ASN A 324 -20.92 24.37 8.13
N GLY A 325 -22.05 24.63 8.78
CA GLY A 325 -22.80 25.89 8.64
C GLY A 325 -22.06 27.15 9.07
N GLN A 326 -20.98 26.99 9.86
CA GLN A 326 -20.08 28.06 10.28
C GLN A 326 -18.81 28.14 9.39
N LEU A 327 -18.80 27.43 8.26
CA LEU A 327 -17.67 27.32 7.32
C LEU A 327 -16.39 26.72 7.92
N LEU A 328 -16.50 25.99 9.03
CA LEU A 328 -15.38 25.23 9.63
C LEU A 328 -15.23 23.88 8.92
N ARG A 329 -13.98 23.56 8.55
CA ARG A 329 -13.65 22.35 7.79
C ARG A 329 -14.00 21.10 8.58
N GLN A 330 -14.84 20.25 7.99
CA GLN A 330 -15.28 18.97 8.53
C GLN A 330 -14.44 17.81 8.03
N GLY A 331 -13.89 17.87 6.81
CA GLY A 331 -13.16 16.73 6.25
C GLY A 331 -12.78 16.85 4.78
N ASN A 332 -12.21 15.76 4.26
CA ASN A 332 -11.94 15.57 2.83
C ASN A 332 -12.94 14.57 2.25
N PHE A 333 -13.31 14.82 1.01
CA PHE A 333 -14.11 13.92 0.19
C PHE A 333 -13.40 13.74 -1.15
N THR A 334 -13.20 12.49 -1.57
CA THR A 334 -12.54 12.15 -2.83
C THR A 334 -13.48 11.28 -3.67
N MET A 335 -13.61 11.60 -4.95
CA MET A 335 -14.28 10.75 -5.95
C MET A 335 -13.25 10.26 -6.95
N ASN A 336 -13.19 8.94 -7.18
CA ASN A 336 -12.29 8.32 -8.15
C ASN A 336 -13.10 7.58 -9.21
N GLU A 337 -12.95 7.97 -10.47
CA GLU A 337 -13.60 7.38 -11.64
C GLU A 337 -12.56 6.65 -12.50
N GLU A 338 -12.82 5.40 -12.87
CA GLU A 338 -12.00 4.61 -13.79
C GLU A 338 -12.88 4.04 -14.91
N LEU A 339 -12.41 4.14 -16.16
CA LEU A 339 -13.11 3.68 -17.35
C LEU A 339 -12.15 2.89 -18.24
N ILE A 340 -12.57 1.71 -18.69
CA ILE A 340 -11.85 0.88 -19.65
C ILE A 340 -12.80 0.56 -20.81
N ILE A 341 -12.33 0.74 -22.03
CA ILE A 341 -12.99 0.26 -23.25
C ILE A 341 -12.12 -0.87 -23.79
N HIS A 342 -12.67 -2.08 -23.81
CA HIS A 342 -11.91 -3.30 -24.15
C HIS A 342 -12.24 -3.86 -25.53
N GLN A 343 -13.32 -3.38 -26.15
CA GLN A 343 -13.73 -3.79 -27.49
C GLN A 343 -14.42 -2.64 -28.23
N ILE A 344 -14.12 -2.51 -29.53
CA ILE A 344 -14.78 -1.57 -30.45
C ILE A 344 -15.31 -2.35 -31.67
N ASN A 345 -16.52 -2.00 -32.12
CA ASN A 345 -17.14 -2.54 -33.32
C ASN A 345 -17.50 -1.41 -34.31
N THR A 346 -17.00 -1.52 -35.54
CA THR A 346 -17.24 -0.55 -36.63
C THR A 346 -18.09 -1.12 -37.78
N GLU A 347 -18.53 -2.38 -37.68
CA GLU A 347 -19.24 -3.10 -38.75
C GLU A 347 -20.59 -3.63 -38.21
N GLY A 348 -21.63 -3.66 -39.05
CA GLY A 348 -22.95 -4.12 -38.62
C GLY A 348 -23.56 -3.30 -37.47
N ILE A 349 -23.40 -1.97 -37.52
CA ILE A 349 -23.78 -1.08 -36.42
C ILE A 349 -25.30 -0.96 -36.32
N HIS A 350 -25.85 -1.21 -35.13
CA HIS A 350 -27.27 -1.08 -34.84
C HIS A 350 -27.47 0.09 -33.87
N LYS A 351 -28.15 1.16 -34.32
CA LYS A 351 -28.51 2.24 -33.42
C LYS A 351 -29.41 1.68 -32.32
N THR A 352 -28.86 1.52 -31.12
CA THR A 352 -29.63 1.12 -29.93
C THR A 352 -30.74 2.14 -29.73
N LYS A 353 -31.99 1.66 -29.55
CA LYS A 353 -33.10 2.54 -29.14
C LYS A 353 -32.68 3.25 -27.87
N ASN A 354 -32.87 4.57 -27.81
CA ASN A 354 -32.61 5.37 -26.63
C ASN A 354 -33.31 4.74 -25.42
N SER A 355 -32.57 4.13 -24.49
CA SER A 355 -33.07 3.83 -23.15
C SER A 355 -32.84 5.04 -22.24
N PHE A 356 -33.31 6.21 -22.70
CA PHE A 356 -33.32 7.45 -21.94
C PHE A 356 -34.77 7.90 -21.70
N GLU A 357 -35.64 6.93 -21.47
CA GLU A 357 -36.93 7.17 -20.82
C GLU A 357 -36.84 6.65 -19.39
N GLN A 358 -37.33 7.48 -18.47
CA GLN A 358 -37.25 7.45 -17.01
C GLN A 358 -37.85 6.20 -16.32
N SER A 359 -37.94 5.03 -16.95
CA SER A 359 -38.80 3.94 -16.45
C SER A 359 -38.09 2.64 -16.03
N GLN A 360 -36.76 2.55 -16.02
CA GLN A 360 -36.06 1.34 -15.53
C GLN A 360 -35.41 1.47 -14.16
N GLN A 361 -35.72 2.53 -13.40
CA GLN A 361 -35.30 2.60 -11.99
C GLN A 361 -35.92 1.45 -11.16
N GLN A 362 -37.08 0.91 -11.57
CA GLN A 362 -37.80 -0.11 -10.79
C GLN A 362 -37.39 -1.58 -11.04
N ILE A 363 -36.59 -1.89 -12.07
CA ILE A 363 -36.20 -3.28 -12.37
C ILE A 363 -34.79 -3.62 -11.87
N ILE A 364 -34.03 -2.62 -11.40
CA ILE A 364 -32.59 -2.79 -11.12
C ILE A 364 -32.31 -3.20 -9.66
N ASP A 365 -33.26 -2.97 -8.73
CA ASP A 365 -33.07 -3.19 -7.30
C ASP A 365 -33.16 -4.66 -6.84
N ALA A 366 -33.33 -5.63 -7.75
CA ALA A 366 -33.59 -7.03 -7.38
C ALA A 366 -32.85 -8.09 -8.20
N LEU A 367 -31.66 -7.79 -8.76
CA LEU A 367 -30.84 -8.86 -9.37
C LEU A 367 -29.82 -9.40 -8.36
N PRO A 368 -29.86 -10.69 -8.00
CA PRO A 368 -28.82 -11.29 -7.17
C PRO A 368 -27.45 -11.15 -7.84
N MET A 369 -26.41 -11.10 -7.00
CA MET A 369 -25.02 -10.97 -7.43
C MET A 369 -24.68 -12.13 -8.38
N ASP A 370 -24.67 -11.86 -9.68
CA ASP A 370 -24.33 -12.85 -10.70
C ASP A 370 -22.81 -13.00 -10.75
N THR A 371 -22.30 -13.81 -9.82
CA THR A 371 -20.88 -14.09 -9.63
C THR A 371 -20.24 -14.71 -10.87
N LEU A 372 -21.03 -15.37 -11.74
CA LEU A 372 -20.56 -16.00 -12.97
C LEU A 372 -20.29 -14.96 -14.05
N PHE A 373 -21.18 -13.98 -14.25
CA PHE A 373 -20.96 -12.87 -15.19
C PHE A 373 -19.66 -12.12 -14.88
N TRP A 374 -19.48 -11.65 -13.65
CA TRP A 374 -18.29 -10.87 -13.26
C TRP A 374 -16.99 -11.68 -13.22
N LYS A 375 -17.07 -13.02 -13.16
CA LYS A 375 -15.91 -13.91 -13.30
C LYS A 375 -15.46 -14.06 -14.76
N GLN A 376 -16.37 -13.84 -15.72
CA GLN A 376 -16.13 -14.04 -17.15
C GLN A 376 -16.01 -12.70 -17.92
N TYR A 377 -16.40 -11.57 -17.32
CA TYR A 377 -16.33 -10.24 -17.92
C TYR A 377 -14.95 -9.60 -17.77
N THR A 378 -14.55 -8.78 -18.75
CA THR A 378 -13.33 -7.97 -18.70
C THR A 378 -13.43 -6.94 -17.58
N LYS A 379 -12.73 -7.17 -16.47
CA LYS A 379 -12.56 -6.18 -15.40
C LYS A 379 -11.07 -6.02 -15.05
N PRO A 380 -10.66 -4.87 -14.48
CA PRO A 380 -9.33 -4.75 -13.90
C PRO A 380 -9.02 -5.94 -13.01
N VAL A 381 -7.81 -6.49 -13.12
CA VAL A 381 -7.33 -7.49 -12.16
C VAL A 381 -7.34 -6.86 -10.77
N GLU A 382 -7.72 -7.65 -9.77
CA GLU A 382 -7.79 -7.21 -8.37
C GLU A 382 -6.48 -6.52 -7.94
N THR A 383 -6.60 -5.34 -7.34
CA THR A 383 -5.51 -4.49 -6.86
C THR A 383 -5.61 -4.30 -5.35
N LEU A 384 -4.55 -3.83 -4.70
CA LEU A 384 -4.62 -3.30 -3.33
C LEU A 384 -5.71 -2.23 -3.17
N LEU A 385 -5.91 -1.39 -4.18
CA LEU A 385 -6.98 -0.38 -4.20
C LEU A 385 -8.37 -1.03 -4.22
N SER A 386 -8.63 -1.98 -5.12
CA SER A 386 -9.93 -2.65 -5.18
C SER A 386 -10.19 -3.49 -3.94
N ARG A 387 -9.16 -4.13 -3.38
CA ARG A 387 -9.25 -4.83 -2.09
C ARG A 387 -9.56 -3.87 -0.95
N LYS A 388 -8.93 -2.68 -0.91
CA LYS A 388 -9.24 -1.64 0.09
C LYS A 388 -10.68 -1.13 -0.05
N ILE A 389 -11.16 -0.90 -1.28
CA ILE A 389 -12.55 -0.50 -1.53
C ILE A 389 -13.51 -1.59 -1.05
N GLU A 390 -13.30 -2.85 -1.45
CA GLU A 390 -14.16 -3.96 -1.04
C GLU A 390 -14.10 -4.20 0.47
N HIS A 391 -12.91 -4.08 1.06
CA HIS A 391 -12.66 -4.17 2.49
C HIS A 391 -13.42 -3.10 3.29
N ASP A 392 -13.25 -1.82 2.95
CA ASP A 392 -13.88 -0.70 3.65
C ASP A 392 -15.41 -0.80 3.55
N LEU A 393 -15.94 -1.16 2.37
CA LEU A 393 -17.39 -1.31 2.15
C LEU A 393 -17.96 -2.56 2.83
N ALA A 394 -17.22 -3.67 2.84
CA ALA A 394 -17.61 -4.87 3.59
C ALA A 394 -17.54 -4.61 5.10
N TRP A 395 -16.55 -3.85 5.57
CA TRP A 395 -16.46 -3.41 6.96
C TRP A 395 -17.67 -2.57 7.35
N GLN A 396 -18.06 -1.58 6.54
CA GLN A 396 -19.24 -0.75 6.84
C GLN A 396 -20.55 -1.53 6.75
N SER A 397 -20.66 -2.49 5.81
CA SER A 397 -21.82 -3.39 5.74
C SER A 397 -21.91 -4.29 6.97
N LYS A 398 -20.77 -4.81 7.46
CA LYS A 398 -20.69 -5.60 8.70
C LYS A 398 -20.97 -4.73 9.92
N ALA A 399 -20.43 -3.52 10.00
CA ALA A 399 -20.70 -2.56 11.05
C ALA A 399 -22.18 -2.17 11.09
N LEU A 400 -22.84 -2.02 9.93
CA LEU A 400 -24.27 -1.76 9.84
C LEU A 400 -25.13 -2.98 10.20
N ALA A 401 -24.73 -4.18 9.78
CA ALA A 401 -25.36 -5.42 10.22
C ALA A 401 -25.17 -5.68 11.72
N ILE A 402 -24.09 -5.16 12.31
CA ILE A 402 -23.88 -5.10 13.76
C ILE A 402 -24.81 -4.03 14.35
N THR A 403 -24.94 -2.82 13.78
CA THR A 403 -25.86 -1.79 14.32
C THR A 403 -27.35 -2.15 14.23
N ASP A 404 -27.80 -2.80 13.15
CA ASP A 404 -29.18 -3.27 12.99
C ASP A 404 -29.49 -4.51 13.87
N LYS A 405 -28.47 -5.32 14.18
CA LYS A 405 -28.60 -6.41 15.17
C LYS A 405 -28.36 -5.95 16.61
N THR A 406 -27.81 -4.75 16.84
CA THR A 406 -27.53 -4.22 18.19
C THR A 406 -28.62 -3.32 18.74
N GLN A 407 -29.74 -3.12 18.03
CA GLN A 407 -31.00 -2.78 18.69
C GLN A 407 -31.72 -3.99 19.31
N ALA A 408 -31.20 -5.21 19.13
CA ALA A 408 -31.69 -6.38 19.84
C ALA A 408 -30.55 -7.38 20.12
N ASN A 409 -29.87 -7.16 21.25
CA ASN A 409 -29.05 -8.16 21.96
C ASN A 409 -27.86 -8.75 21.19
N TYR A 410 -26.74 -8.02 21.05
CA TYR A 410 -25.40 -8.61 21.21
C TYR A 410 -24.41 -7.52 21.62
N TYR A 411 -23.70 -7.76 22.72
CA TYR A 411 -22.67 -6.92 23.33
C TYR A 411 -23.14 -5.73 24.20
N THR A 412 -23.60 -6.07 25.41
CA THR A 412 -23.21 -5.29 26.58
C THR A 412 -21.69 -5.45 26.73
N PRO A 413 -20.89 -4.38 26.77
CA PRO A 413 -19.54 -4.50 27.31
C PRO A 413 -19.70 -5.14 28.68
N HIS A 414 -19.12 -6.31 28.92
CA HIS A 414 -18.85 -6.65 30.30
C HIS A 414 -17.92 -5.54 30.80
N ALA A 415 -18.43 -4.74 31.73
CA ALA A 415 -17.70 -3.65 32.35
C ALA A 415 -16.29 -4.13 32.65
N ASP A 416 -15.28 -3.33 32.26
CA ASP A 416 -13.91 -3.53 32.70
C ASP A 416 -13.96 -3.86 34.20
N SER A 417 -13.70 -5.12 34.55
CA SER A 417 -13.73 -5.58 35.96
C SER A 417 -12.53 -5.04 36.75
N ILE A 418 -11.74 -4.17 36.12
CA ILE A 418 -10.70 -3.35 36.71
C ILE A 418 -11.37 -2.05 37.14
N ALA A 419 -11.42 -1.78 38.45
CA ALA A 419 -11.97 -0.56 39.00
C ALA A 419 -11.47 0.68 38.22
N VAL A 420 -12.38 1.26 37.43
CA VAL A 420 -12.08 2.34 36.51
C VAL A 420 -12.18 3.66 37.27
N THR A 421 -11.05 4.29 37.56
CA THR A 421 -11.06 5.69 38.02
C THR A 421 -11.15 6.57 36.78
N SER A 422 -12.26 7.29 36.63
CA SER A 422 -12.43 8.26 35.54
C SER A 422 -11.59 9.52 35.81
N ILE A 423 -10.88 9.98 34.78
CA ILE A 423 -10.09 11.21 34.78
C ILE A 423 -10.96 12.33 34.22
N ALA A 424 -11.01 13.46 34.92
CA ALA A 424 -11.80 14.62 34.51
C ALA A 424 -11.29 15.24 33.20
N VAL A 425 -12.19 15.91 32.45
CA VAL A 425 -11.90 16.44 31.10
C VAL A 425 -10.77 17.47 31.08
N ASP A 426 -10.73 18.35 32.07
CA ASP A 426 -9.66 19.34 32.26
C ASP A 426 -8.30 18.64 32.45
N LYS A 427 -8.26 17.58 33.25
CA LYS A 427 -7.06 16.76 33.50
C LYS A 427 -6.61 15.97 32.28
N LEU A 428 -7.54 15.42 31.50
CA LEU A 428 -7.23 14.79 30.22
C LEU A 428 -6.62 15.79 29.22
N ARG A 429 -7.14 17.03 29.20
CA ARG A 429 -6.61 18.09 28.33
C ARG A 429 -5.25 18.60 28.79
N GLU A 430 -4.99 18.68 30.10
CA GLU A 430 -3.65 18.97 30.65
C GLU A 430 -2.64 17.91 30.19
N ASP A 431 -2.98 16.63 30.39
CA ASP A 431 -2.14 15.50 29.96
C ASP A 431 -1.91 15.49 28.44
N PHE A 432 -2.96 15.71 27.65
CA PHE A 432 -2.85 15.76 26.19
C PHE A 432 -1.95 16.92 25.72
N THR A 433 -2.06 18.08 26.36
CA THR A 433 -1.24 19.25 26.05
C THR A 433 0.23 18.98 26.35
N LEU A 434 0.53 18.35 27.50
CA LEU A 434 1.89 17.94 27.84
C LEU A 434 2.42 16.89 26.85
N PHE A 435 1.60 15.90 26.49
CA PHE A 435 1.92 14.88 25.49
C PHE A 435 2.31 15.49 24.14
N GLN A 436 1.47 16.38 23.60
CA GLN A 436 1.74 17.06 22.32
C GLN A 436 3.00 17.93 22.41
N ASN A 437 3.08 18.81 23.41
CA ASN A 437 4.21 19.74 23.54
C ASN A 437 5.55 19.01 23.73
N SER A 438 5.56 17.90 24.46
CA SER A 438 6.78 17.11 24.67
C SER A 438 7.23 16.44 23.38
N LEU A 439 6.31 15.88 22.58
CA LEU A 439 6.64 15.32 21.27
C LEU A 439 7.17 16.40 20.31
N GLU A 440 6.50 17.56 20.23
CA GLU A 440 6.90 18.68 19.37
C GLU A 440 8.28 19.25 19.76
N GLN A 441 8.59 19.31 21.05
CA GLN A 441 9.88 19.81 21.53
C GLN A 441 11.02 18.81 21.35
N ALA A 442 10.77 17.51 21.60
CA ALA A 442 11.85 16.54 21.81
C ALA A 442 12.05 15.52 20.68
N HIS A 443 11.03 15.23 19.87
CA HIS A 443 11.09 14.12 18.91
C HIS A 443 11.69 14.57 17.55
N PRO A 444 12.94 14.18 17.19
CA PRO A 444 13.66 14.73 16.04
C PRO A 444 13.10 14.28 14.67
N SER A 445 12.30 13.21 14.65
CA SER A 445 11.68 12.68 13.44
C SER A 445 10.15 12.84 13.43
N LEU A 446 9.59 13.77 14.21
CA LEU A 446 8.13 13.86 14.41
C LEU A 446 7.39 13.98 13.07
N TYR A 447 7.98 14.76 12.15
CA TYR A 447 7.42 15.04 10.84
C TYR A 447 8.14 14.32 9.68
N ARG A 448 8.97 13.31 9.98
CA ARG A 448 9.82 12.63 8.98
C ARG A 448 8.99 11.89 7.91
N TYR A 449 7.93 11.21 8.34
CA TYR A 449 7.10 10.37 7.45
C TYR A 449 5.64 10.80 7.38
N THR A 450 5.18 11.61 8.34
CA THR A 450 3.84 12.19 8.36
C THR A 450 3.97 13.70 8.41
N SER A 451 3.29 14.40 7.50
CA SER A 451 3.41 15.85 7.43
C SER A 451 2.90 16.52 8.70
N LYS A 452 3.52 17.65 9.06
CA LYS A 452 3.08 18.48 10.19
C LYS A 452 1.58 18.78 10.14
N GLN A 453 1.06 19.16 8.97
CA GLN A 453 -0.37 19.43 8.79
C GLN A 453 -1.26 18.23 9.18
N LYS A 454 -0.84 17.00 8.85
CA LYS A 454 -1.61 15.79 9.17
C LYS A 454 -1.54 15.46 10.66
N LEU A 455 -0.37 15.56 11.28
CA LEU A 455 -0.24 15.38 12.73
C LEU A 455 -0.97 16.47 13.52
N ASP A 456 -0.82 17.75 13.16
CA ASP A 456 -1.55 18.87 13.77
C ASP A 456 -3.06 18.65 13.72
N SER A 457 -3.58 18.16 12.59
CA SER A 457 -5.01 17.86 12.44
C SER A 457 -5.44 16.73 13.38
N LEU A 458 -4.61 15.70 13.53
CA LEU A 458 -4.88 14.59 14.42
C LEU A 458 -4.84 15.03 15.89
N PHE A 459 -3.81 15.78 16.29
CA PHE A 459 -3.69 16.37 17.62
C PHE A 459 -4.93 17.20 17.97
N LEU A 460 -5.32 18.11 17.07
CA LEU A 460 -6.48 18.97 17.27
C LEU A 460 -7.78 18.16 17.39
N SER A 461 -8.01 17.20 16.48
CA SER A 461 -9.23 16.40 16.50
C SER A 461 -9.36 15.55 17.77
N THR A 462 -8.25 14.96 18.23
CA THR A 462 -8.25 14.16 19.46
C THR A 462 -8.46 15.05 20.68
N TYR A 463 -7.77 16.19 20.77
CA TYR A 463 -7.99 17.16 21.85
C TYR A 463 -9.45 17.63 21.95
N GLN A 464 -10.06 17.97 20.81
CA GLN A 464 -11.46 18.41 20.76
C GLN A 464 -12.47 17.30 21.12
N SER A 465 -12.12 16.03 20.91
CA SER A 465 -12.94 14.88 21.28
C SER A 465 -13.00 14.62 22.80
N LEU A 466 -12.09 15.22 23.58
CA LEU A 466 -12.10 15.12 25.04
C LEU A 466 -13.23 16.00 25.62
N THR A 467 -14.45 15.47 25.59
CA THR A 467 -15.68 16.16 26.03
C THR A 467 -16.35 15.51 27.25
N SER A 468 -15.91 14.32 27.65
CA SER A 468 -16.40 13.59 28.82
C SER A 468 -15.24 12.95 29.59
N PRO A 469 -15.39 12.67 30.89
CA PRO A 469 -14.39 11.92 31.65
C PRO A 469 -14.09 10.58 30.99
N LEU A 470 -12.82 10.17 31.01
CA LEU A 470 -12.34 8.91 30.43
C LEU A 470 -11.50 8.17 31.46
N SER A 471 -11.49 6.85 31.38
CA SER A 471 -10.51 6.02 32.05
C SER A 471 -9.09 6.21 31.48
N GLU A 472 -8.10 5.75 32.23
CA GLU A 472 -6.72 5.67 31.75
C GLU A 472 -6.62 4.90 30.42
N ILE A 473 -7.29 3.74 30.30
CA ILE A 473 -7.18 2.88 29.11
C ILE A 473 -7.91 3.47 27.89
N GLU A 474 -9.05 4.12 28.09
CA GLU A 474 -9.74 4.84 27.02
C GLU A 474 -8.88 6.00 26.51
N PHE A 475 -8.26 6.76 27.41
CA PHE A 475 -7.35 7.83 27.01
C PHE A 475 -6.10 7.29 26.32
N TYR A 476 -5.50 6.21 26.80
CA TYR A 476 -4.38 5.52 26.16
C TYR A 476 -4.71 5.06 24.73
N ARG A 477 -5.91 4.56 24.49
CA ARG A 477 -6.42 4.16 23.16
C ARG A 477 -6.59 5.35 22.21
N LEU A 478 -6.77 6.58 22.72
CA LEU A 478 -6.79 7.81 21.93
C LEU A 478 -5.39 8.32 21.56
N LEU A 479 -4.38 8.10 22.43
CA LEU A 479 -3.01 8.56 22.20
C LEU A 479 -2.24 7.66 21.21
N THR A 480 -2.42 6.34 21.33
CA THR A 480 -1.65 5.35 20.54
C THR A 480 -1.77 5.48 19.02
N PRO A 481 -2.92 5.82 18.41
CA PRO A 481 -2.98 6.08 16.98
C PRO A 481 -2.14 7.29 16.54
N ILE A 482 -2.01 8.31 17.40
CA ILE A 482 -1.15 9.48 17.12
C ILE A 482 0.30 9.05 17.07
N ILE A 483 0.73 8.28 18.08
CA ILE A 483 2.09 7.73 18.17
C ILE A 483 2.40 6.86 16.94
N ALA A 484 1.48 5.99 16.54
CA ALA A 484 1.64 5.17 15.33
C ALA A 484 1.72 6.00 14.04
N GLN A 485 1.04 7.15 13.95
CA GLN A 485 1.16 8.06 12.80
C GLN A 485 2.48 8.81 12.76
N ILE A 486 3.28 8.86 13.84
CA ILE A 486 4.67 9.38 13.77
C ILE A 486 5.53 8.49 12.87
N ARG A 487 5.20 7.19 12.79
CA ARG A 487 5.93 6.19 12.01
C ARG A 487 7.39 6.07 12.44
N CYS A 488 7.59 6.07 13.75
CA CYS A 488 8.85 5.75 14.40
C CYS A 488 8.65 4.48 15.23
N GLY A 489 9.42 3.43 14.95
CA GLY A 489 9.35 2.16 15.67
C GLY A 489 9.86 2.26 17.11
N HIS A 490 10.67 3.27 17.43
CA HIS A 490 11.18 3.52 18.79
C HIS A 490 10.32 4.48 19.61
N THR A 491 9.24 5.05 19.04
CA THR A 491 8.29 5.82 19.85
C THR A 491 7.25 4.87 20.41
N GLY A 492 7.31 4.63 21.71
CA GLY A 492 6.42 3.72 22.41
C GLY A 492 5.53 4.44 23.42
N SER A 493 4.48 3.75 23.84
CA SER A 493 3.71 4.13 25.02
C SER A 493 3.37 2.90 25.84
N LEU A 494 3.23 3.10 27.14
CA LEU A 494 2.77 2.10 28.09
C LEU A 494 1.66 2.72 28.94
N PRO A 495 0.65 1.94 29.34
CA PRO A 495 -0.22 2.32 30.45
C PRO A 495 0.59 2.67 31.71
N SER A 496 -0.05 3.24 32.71
CA SER A 496 0.55 3.48 34.02
C SER A 496 1.08 2.17 34.60
N LYS A 497 2.13 2.28 35.43
CA LYS A 497 2.69 1.12 36.11
C LYS A 497 1.63 0.41 36.98
N LYS A 498 0.76 1.20 37.62
CA LYS A 498 -0.39 0.70 38.39
C LYS A 498 -1.37 -0.09 37.53
N TYR A 499 -1.72 0.41 36.33
CA TYR A 499 -2.57 -0.31 35.41
C TYR A 499 -1.90 -1.60 34.95
N GLU A 500 -0.64 -1.54 34.53
CA GLU A 500 0.13 -2.70 34.07
C GLU A 500 0.21 -3.81 35.15
N ASP A 501 0.51 -3.46 36.40
CA ASP A 501 0.59 -4.43 37.50
C ASP A 501 -0.77 -5.11 37.78
N ASN A 502 -1.85 -4.33 37.79
CA ASN A 502 -3.21 -4.86 37.98
C ASN A 502 -3.67 -5.70 36.77
N TYR A 503 -3.37 -5.23 35.57
CA TYR A 503 -3.74 -5.85 34.30
C TYR A 503 -3.05 -7.21 34.12
N THR A 504 -1.74 -7.29 34.39
CA THR A 504 -0.95 -8.51 34.19
C THR A 504 -1.23 -9.61 35.20
N ALA A 505 -1.66 -9.25 36.42
CA ALA A 505 -1.99 -10.21 37.49
C ALA A 505 -3.39 -10.84 37.33
N LYS A 506 -4.32 -10.18 36.63
CA LYS A 506 -5.69 -10.67 36.44
C LYS A 506 -5.78 -11.67 35.29
N LYS A 507 -6.75 -12.59 35.40
CA LYS A 507 -7.08 -13.57 34.35
C LYS A 507 -7.88 -12.93 33.22
N LEU A 508 -7.21 -12.22 32.32
CA LEU A 508 -7.82 -11.45 31.22
C LEU A 508 -7.32 -11.84 29.83
N PHE A 509 -6.36 -12.77 29.74
CA PHE A 509 -5.63 -13.03 28.50
C PHE A 509 -6.08 -14.31 27.83
N LEU A 510 -6.06 -14.29 26.50
CA LEU A 510 -6.36 -15.46 25.70
C LEU A 510 -5.31 -16.55 25.94
N PRO A 511 -5.74 -17.79 26.23
CA PRO A 511 -4.86 -18.94 26.46
C PRO A 511 -4.36 -19.59 25.16
N ILE A 512 -3.98 -18.78 24.18
CA ILE A 512 -3.61 -19.26 22.83
C ILE A 512 -2.33 -18.59 22.33
N GLN A 513 -1.45 -19.38 21.76
CA GLN A 513 -0.32 -18.88 20.98
C GLN A 513 -0.74 -18.84 19.53
N THR A 514 -0.50 -17.72 18.86
CA THR A 514 -0.92 -17.50 17.47
C THR A 514 0.26 -17.21 16.57
N THR A 515 0.06 -17.39 15.27
CA THR A 515 0.93 -16.82 14.24
C THR A 515 0.07 -16.16 13.17
N TYR A 516 0.62 -15.15 12.50
CA TYR A 516 -0.08 -14.41 11.45
C TYR A 516 0.70 -14.51 10.15
N THR A 517 0.15 -15.21 9.15
CA THR A 517 0.75 -15.37 7.82
C THR A 517 -0.34 -15.48 6.76
N GLY A 518 -0.05 -15.09 5.51
CA GLY A 518 -1.01 -15.16 4.41
C GLY A 518 -2.30 -14.37 4.68
N SER A 519 -2.21 -13.29 5.47
CA SER A 519 -3.34 -12.49 5.97
C SER A 519 -4.32 -13.24 6.90
N LYS A 520 -3.89 -14.35 7.51
CA LYS A 520 -4.72 -15.20 8.38
C LYS A 520 -4.03 -15.44 9.71
N LEU A 521 -4.84 -15.54 10.76
CA LEU A 521 -4.39 -15.89 12.10
C LEU A 521 -4.55 -17.39 12.32
N TYR A 522 -3.49 -18.05 12.78
CA TYR A 522 -3.47 -19.48 13.00
C TYR A 522 -3.15 -19.81 14.45
N VAL A 523 -3.73 -20.91 14.94
CA VAL A 523 -3.37 -21.52 16.21
C VAL A 523 -1.97 -22.13 16.10
N VAL A 524 -1.06 -21.76 16.99
CA VAL A 524 0.24 -22.43 17.16
C VAL A 524 0.15 -23.43 18.30
N ASN A 525 -0.37 -23.00 19.45
CA ASN A 525 -0.53 -23.83 20.64
C ASN A 525 -1.64 -23.27 21.53
N ILE A 526 -2.14 -24.08 22.47
CA ILE A 526 -3.14 -23.70 23.47
C ILE A 526 -2.65 -24.10 24.86
N TYR A 527 -2.87 -23.22 25.83
CA TYR A 527 -2.54 -23.51 27.22
C TYR A 527 -3.50 -24.59 27.76
N ASP A 528 -2.94 -25.68 28.31
CA ASP A 528 -3.64 -26.95 28.60
C ASP A 528 -4.91 -26.80 29.45
N THR A 529 -6.05 -27.09 28.84
CA THR A 529 -7.37 -27.13 29.49
C THR A 529 -8.23 -28.28 28.96
N GLN A 530 -7.79 -29.54 29.04
CA GLN A 530 -8.62 -30.74 28.74
C GLN A 530 -9.34 -30.80 27.36
N LYS A 531 -9.11 -29.83 26.47
CA LYS A 531 -9.63 -29.68 25.11
C LYS A 531 -8.56 -28.96 24.30
N THR A 532 -8.38 -29.35 23.04
CA THR A 532 -7.33 -28.78 22.17
C THR A 532 -7.95 -28.29 20.86
N ILE A 533 -7.39 -27.22 20.31
CA ILE A 533 -7.54 -26.89 18.89
C ILE A 533 -6.23 -27.32 18.23
N PRO A 534 -6.27 -28.16 17.17
CA PRO A 534 -5.07 -28.57 16.46
C PRO A 534 -4.24 -27.36 15.99
N ALA A 535 -2.93 -27.46 16.18
CA ALA A 535 -1.99 -26.49 15.63
C ALA A 535 -2.19 -26.38 14.11
N GLY A 536 -2.15 -25.16 13.62
CA GLY A 536 -2.42 -24.82 12.24
C GLY A 536 -3.86 -24.44 11.94
N ASN A 537 -4.86 -24.72 12.79
CA ASN A 537 -6.22 -24.26 12.50
C ASN A 537 -6.28 -22.74 12.32
N GLU A 538 -7.07 -22.28 11.36
CA GLU A 538 -7.32 -20.86 11.11
C GLU A 538 -8.33 -20.36 12.14
N ILE A 539 -8.02 -19.28 12.85
CA ILE A 539 -8.95 -18.63 13.77
C ILE A 539 -9.85 -17.71 12.94
N LEU A 540 -11.16 -17.95 12.98
CA LEU A 540 -12.15 -17.19 12.22
C LEU A 540 -12.76 -16.06 13.06
N SER A 541 -13.06 -16.33 14.33
CA SER A 541 -13.58 -15.32 15.26
C SER A 541 -13.22 -15.61 16.70
N ILE A 542 -13.20 -14.56 17.51
CA ILE A 542 -13.00 -14.62 18.96
C ILE A 542 -14.14 -13.84 19.61
N ASN A 543 -14.88 -14.45 20.54
CA ASN A 543 -16.08 -13.89 21.18
C ASN A 543 -17.09 -13.35 20.15
N GLY A 544 -17.33 -14.12 19.08
CA GLY A 544 -18.20 -13.74 17.97
C GLY A 544 -17.65 -12.62 17.05
N GLN A 545 -16.51 -12.00 17.35
CA GLN A 545 -15.89 -10.98 16.51
C GLN A 545 -14.97 -11.61 15.45
N PRO A 546 -15.18 -11.35 14.14
CA PRO A 546 -14.28 -11.84 13.09
C PRO A 546 -12.84 -11.38 13.30
N VAL A 547 -11.87 -12.27 13.08
CA VAL A 547 -10.44 -11.98 13.25
C VAL A 547 -9.98 -10.82 12.38
N GLU A 548 -10.53 -10.65 11.17
CA GLU A 548 -10.18 -9.51 10.32
C GLU A 548 -10.59 -8.18 10.97
N ALA A 549 -11.75 -8.13 11.64
CA ALA A 549 -12.22 -6.94 12.34
C ALA A 549 -11.39 -6.66 13.60
N ILE A 550 -10.93 -7.70 14.29
CA ILE A 550 -10.00 -7.60 15.42
C ILE A 550 -8.67 -6.98 14.97
N ILE A 551 -8.08 -7.52 13.90
CA ILE A 551 -6.79 -7.05 13.38
C ILE A 551 -6.89 -5.60 12.88
N GLN A 552 -7.98 -5.22 12.22
CA GLN A 552 -8.22 -3.84 11.78
C GLN A 552 -8.32 -2.84 12.94
N GLN A 553 -8.82 -3.28 14.09
CA GLN A 553 -8.85 -2.44 15.30
C GLN A 553 -7.46 -2.32 15.93
N ILE A 554 -6.62 -3.36 15.88
CA ILE A 554 -5.27 -3.35 16.47
C ILE A 554 -4.26 -2.56 15.62
N LEU A 555 -4.27 -2.74 14.29
CA LEU A 555 -3.26 -2.20 13.37
C LEU A 555 -2.99 -0.68 13.47
N PRO A 556 -4.00 0.18 13.69
CA PRO A 556 -3.81 1.62 13.88
C PRO A 556 -2.99 1.99 15.12
N HIS A 557 -2.86 1.10 16.11
CA HIS A 557 -2.10 1.33 17.34
C HIS A 557 -0.63 0.85 17.25
N LEU A 558 -0.25 0.15 16.17
CA LEU A 558 1.10 -0.41 16.02
C LEU A 558 2.05 0.60 15.37
N THR A 559 3.18 0.83 16.03
CA THR A 559 4.29 1.66 15.56
C THR A 559 5.22 0.87 14.64
N THR A 560 5.79 1.55 13.65
CA THR A 560 6.78 1.01 12.71
C THR A 560 7.65 2.14 12.23
N ASP A 561 8.90 1.86 11.84
CA ASP A 561 9.66 2.84 11.07
C ASP A 561 9.07 2.97 9.66
N GLY A 562 8.75 4.20 9.28
CA GLY A 562 8.22 4.52 7.95
C GLY A 562 6.94 3.76 7.58
N PHE A 563 6.99 3.02 6.48
CA PHE A 563 5.86 2.33 5.86
C PHE A 563 6.02 0.80 5.85
N SER A 564 6.88 0.25 6.73
CA SER A 564 7.13 -1.21 6.82
C SER A 564 5.86 -1.97 7.25
N PHE A 565 5.29 -2.76 6.34
CA PHE A 565 4.12 -3.60 6.64
C PHE A 565 4.50 -4.95 7.28
N THR A 566 5.67 -5.49 6.91
CA THR A 566 6.20 -6.76 7.44
C THR A 566 6.39 -6.68 8.96
N SER A 567 6.85 -5.54 9.48
CA SER A 567 6.95 -5.30 10.92
C SER A 567 5.61 -5.40 11.65
N LYS A 568 4.52 -4.84 11.09
CA LYS A 568 3.20 -4.95 11.71
C LYS A 568 2.71 -6.40 11.78
N ASN A 569 2.99 -7.19 10.74
CA ASN A 569 2.63 -8.60 10.72
C ASN A 569 3.39 -9.40 11.80
N LYS A 570 4.69 -9.13 11.96
CA LYS A 570 5.51 -9.78 13.00
C LYS A 570 5.07 -9.38 14.41
N GLN A 571 4.79 -8.09 14.63
CA GLN A 571 4.22 -7.60 15.89
C GLN A 571 2.87 -8.25 16.21
N LEU A 572 1.97 -8.37 15.22
CA LEU A 572 0.72 -9.09 15.39
C LEU A 572 0.96 -10.56 15.75
N ALA A 573 1.80 -11.27 14.99
CA ALA A 573 2.09 -12.68 15.26
C ALA A 573 2.64 -12.90 16.68
N LYS A 574 3.59 -12.06 17.12
CA LYS A 574 4.28 -12.17 18.41
C LYS A 574 3.44 -11.71 19.60
N ASN A 575 2.67 -10.64 19.44
CA ASN A 575 2.02 -9.93 20.54
C ASN A 575 0.49 -9.99 20.50
N PHE A 576 -0.12 -10.79 19.64
CA PHE A 576 -1.58 -10.83 19.44
C PHE A 576 -2.37 -10.86 20.75
N VAL A 577 -2.00 -11.72 21.70
CA VAL A 577 -2.72 -11.86 22.97
C VAL A 577 -2.67 -10.60 23.83
N LYS A 578 -1.51 -9.94 23.89
CA LYS A 578 -1.36 -8.66 24.60
C LYS A 578 -2.14 -7.55 23.90
N LEU A 579 -2.07 -7.50 22.56
CA LEU A 579 -2.74 -6.50 21.73
C LEU A 579 -4.27 -6.64 21.78
N TYR A 580 -4.77 -7.87 21.72
CA TYR A 580 -6.19 -8.17 21.87
C TYR A 580 -6.71 -7.64 23.21
N SER A 581 -6.02 -7.97 24.30
CA SER A 581 -6.46 -7.57 25.63
C SER A 581 -6.33 -6.04 25.86
N LEU A 582 -5.39 -5.37 25.20
CA LEU A 582 -5.28 -3.90 25.26
C LEU A 582 -6.34 -3.17 24.43
N TYR A 583 -6.71 -3.67 23.24
CA TYR A 583 -7.49 -2.89 22.26
C TYR A 583 -8.86 -3.45 21.92
N ILE A 584 -9.17 -4.69 22.31
CA ILE A 584 -10.40 -5.39 21.89
C ILE A 584 -11.33 -5.61 23.08
N ALA A 585 -11.04 -6.59 23.93
CA ALA A 585 -11.95 -6.99 25.01
C ALA A 585 -11.27 -7.87 26.06
N HIS A 586 -11.88 -7.93 27.25
CA HIS A 586 -11.61 -8.92 28.28
C HIS A 586 -12.80 -9.87 28.42
N ALA A 587 -12.54 -11.11 28.83
CA ALA A 587 -13.58 -12.08 29.15
C ALA A 587 -13.04 -13.10 30.17
N ASP A 588 -13.88 -13.63 31.05
CA ASP A 588 -13.50 -14.73 31.94
C ASP A 588 -13.32 -16.05 31.16
N THR A 589 -13.98 -16.18 30.00
CA THR A 589 -13.88 -17.31 29.07
C THR A 589 -13.97 -16.79 27.64
N PHE A 590 -13.08 -17.27 26.78
CA PHE A 590 -13.02 -16.91 25.37
C PHE A 590 -13.69 -17.97 24.51
N GLU A 591 -14.61 -17.54 23.65
CA GLU A 591 -15.15 -18.35 22.54
C GLU A 591 -14.23 -18.21 21.32
N ILE A 592 -13.69 -19.30 20.81
CA ILE A 592 -12.78 -19.32 19.67
C ILE A 592 -13.37 -20.20 18.59
N LEU A 593 -13.83 -19.59 17.49
CA LEU A 593 -14.23 -20.30 16.28
C LEU A 593 -13.00 -20.52 15.41
N SER A 594 -12.70 -21.77 15.09
CA SER A 594 -11.56 -22.13 14.25
C SER A 594 -11.99 -23.02 13.08
N ARG A 595 -11.18 -23.05 12.02
CA ARG A 595 -11.36 -23.87 10.83
C ARG A 595 -10.13 -24.73 10.56
N ASN A 596 -10.34 -26.03 10.40
CA ASN A 596 -9.27 -26.96 10.04
C ASN A 596 -8.99 -26.98 8.53
N ARG A 597 -7.95 -27.74 8.12
CA ARG A 597 -7.51 -27.86 6.72
C ARG A 597 -8.56 -28.45 5.77
N LYS A 598 -9.51 -29.23 6.29
CA LYS A 598 -10.60 -29.83 5.50
C LYS A 598 -11.82 -28.90 5.38
N GLY A 599 -11.76 -27.70 5.97
CA GLY A 599 -12.81 -26.70 5.94
C GLY A 599 -13.85 -26.83 7.07
N TYR A 600 -13.73 -27.83 7.95
CA TYR A 600 -14.63 -27.98 9.10
C TYR A 600 -14.34 -26.91 10.13
N THR A 601 -15.41 -26.33 10.67
CA THR A 601 -15.35 -25.33 11.73
C THR A 601 -15.71 -25.95 13.06
N ASP A 602 -15.05 -25.51 14.13
CA ASP A 602 -15.36 -25.89 15.50
C ASP A 602 -15.18 -24.71 16.45
N THR A 603 -15.95 -24.67 17.53
CA THR A 603 -15.94 -23.60 18.53
C THR A 603 -15.49 -24.14 19.87
N LEU A 604 -14.43 -23.56 20.41
CA LEU A 604 -13.91 -23.90 21.73
C LEU A 604 -14.10 -22.74 22.71
N TYR A 605 -14.50 -23.07 23.94
CA TYR A 605 -14.58 -22.13 25.05
C TYR A 605 -13.43 -22.39 26.01
N ILE A 606 -12.56 -21.40 26.22
CA ILE A 606 -11.36 -21.56 27.05
C ILE A 606 -11.30 -20.46 28.13
N PRO A 607 -11.13 -20.82 29.42
CA PRO A 607 -10.97 -19.83 30.49
C PRO A 607 -9.76 -18.92 30.27
N ALA A 608 -9.90 -17.64 30.62
CA ALA A 608 -8.80 -16.69 30.56
C ALA A 608 -7.67 -17.03 31.53
N ILE A 609 -6.45 -16.67 31.15
CA ILE A 609 -5.25 -16.82 31.99
C ILE A 609 -4.67 -15.46 32.35
N SER A 610 -3.78 -15.43 33.34
CA SER A 610 -3.01 -14.22 33.65
C SER A 610 -1.92 -14.00 32.60
N TYR A 611 -1.44 -12.76 32.46
CA TYR A 611 -0.31 -12.49 31.57
C TYR A 611 0.96 -13.20 32.04
N GLN A 612 1.15 -13.29 33.37
CA GLN A 612 2.27 -14.02 33.96
C GLN A 612 2.24 -15.50 33.57
N THR A 613 1.05 -16.12 33.61
CA THR A 613 0.85 -17.50 33.13
C THR A 613 1.17 -17.62 31.65
N TYR A 614 0.69 -16.68 30.82
CA TYR A 614 0.96 -16.66 29.38
C TYR A 614 2.47 -16.54 29.07
N LEU A 615 3.18 -15.67 29.78
CA LEU A 615 4.63 -15.48 29.63
C LEU A 615 5.42 -16.71 30.08
N ALA A 616 5.07 -17.29 31.23
CA ALA A 616 5.72 -18.51 31.72
C ALA A 616 5.55 -19.67 30.72
N TRP A 617 4.34 -19.81 30.16
CA TRP A 617 4.03 -20.81 29.14
C TRP A 617 4.79 -20.58 27.82
N ASN A 618 4.90 -19.32 27.38
CA ASN A 618 5.58 -18.95 26.13
C ASN A 618 7.07 -18.59 26.31
N SER A 619 7.67 -18.93 27.44
CA SER A 619 9.06 -18.62 27.71
C SER A 619 9.98 -19.46 26.82
N SER A 620 10.37 -18.92 25.68
CA SER A 620 11.56 -19.38 24.96
C SER A 620 12.78 -18.67 25.57
N GLY A 621 13.78 -19.42 26.02
CA GLY A 621 15.01 -18.85 26.57
C GLY A 621 15.66 -17.82 25.63
N LYS A 622 16.43 -16.90 26.20
CA LYS A 622 17.22 -15.92 25.43
C LYS A 622 18.09 -16.67 24.43
N LYS A 623 17.97 -16.32 23.14
CA LYS A 623 18.77 -16.93 22.07
C LYS A 623 20.01 -16.08 21.85
N ASP A 624 21.17 -16.61 22.23
CA ASP A 624 22.46 -15.96 21.96
C ASP A 624 22.83 -16.04 20.47
N ASN A 625 23.79 -15.18 20.08
CA ASN A 625 24.40 -15.24 18.77
C ASN A 625 25.14 -16.57 18.58
N THR A 626 25.07 -17.18 17.38
CA THR A 626 25.65 -18.51 17.12
C THR A 626 26.37 -18.57 15.78
N LEU A 627 27.40 -19.42 15.73
CA LEU A 627 28.08 -19.81 14.49
C LEU A 627 27.92 -21.33 14.30
N SER A 628 27.53 -21.74 13.10
CA SER A 628 27.48 -23.14 12.69
C SER A 628 28.04 -23.31 11.28
N PHE A 629 28.36 -24.55 10.92
CA PHE A 629 28.92 -24.92 9.62
C PHE A 629 28.02 -25.98 8.96
N PRO A 630 27.04 -25.57 8.14
CA PRO A 630 26.17 -26.51 7.44
C PRO A 630 26.94 -27.48 6.53
N ASP A 631 28.10 -27.06 6.02
CA ASP A 631 29.02 -27.88 5.24
C ASP A 631 30.47 -27.36 5.37
N THR A 632 31.42 -27.95 4.64
CA THR A 632 32.85 -27.62 4.75
C THR A 632 33.24 -26.26 4.15
N GLN A 633 32.41 -25.66 3.30
CA GLN A 633 32.67 -24.39 2.62
C GLN A 633 31.69 -23.28 3.02
N THR A 634 30.64 -23.61 3.78
CA THR A 634 29.58 -22.67 4.18
C THR A 634 29.51 -22.53 5.69
N ALA A 635 29.47 -21.28 6.16
CA ALA A 635 29.18 -20.94 7.54
C ALA A 635 27.83 -20.21 7.64
N LEU A 636 27.10 -20.48 8.71
CA LEU A 636 25.88 -19.77 9.10
C LEU A 636 26.14 -19.05 10.43
N LEU A 637 26.22 -17.72 10.34
CA LEU A 637 26.34 -16.80 11.46
C LEU A 637 24.96 -16.22 11.77
N LYS A 638 24.36 -16.66 12.88
CA LYS A 638 23.09 -16.11 13.35
C LYS A 638 23.37 -15.02 14.39
N VAL A 639 23.02 -13.79 14.04
CA VAL A 639 23.14 -12.62 14.92
C VAL A 639 21.74 -12.29 15.40
N THR A 640 21.38 -12.76 16.59
CA THR A 640 20.07 -12.54 17.22
C THR A 640 19.97 -11.18 17.91
N SER A 641 21.11 -10.58 18.29
CA SER A 641 21.17 -9.25 18.92
C SER A 641 22.56 -8.61 18.76
N PHE A 642 22.61 -7.29 18.63
CA PHE A 642 23.83 -6.48 18.70
C PHE A 642 24.14 -6.06 20.15
N THR A 643 24.18 -7.04 21.04
CA THR A 643 24.54 -6.89 22.45
C THR A 643 25.62 -7.90 22.82
N ASP A 644 26.26 -7.70 23.98
CA ASP A 644 27.15 -8.73 24.52
C ASP A 644 26.36 -10.02 24.78
N THR A 645 27.01 -11.17 24.57
CA THR A 645 26.41 -12.47 24.90
C THR A 645 26.62 -12.76 26.38
N ASP A 646 25.93 -13.77 26.90
CA ASP A 646 26.11 -14.17 28.30
C ASP A 646 27.52 -14.74 28.58
N THR A 647 28.29 -15.06 27.52
CA THR A 647 29.59 -15.75 27.59
C THR A 647 30.78 -14.93 27.10
N ALA A 648 30.58 -13.88 26.30
CA ALA A 648 31.66 -13.04 25.79
C ALA A 648 31.20 -11.64 25.34
N PRO A 649 32.06 -10.62 25.43
CA PRO A 649 31.85 -9.34 24.76
C PRO A 649 31.67 -9.53 23.25
N PHE A 650 30.77 -8.76 22.63
CA PHE A 650 30.41 -8.94 21.21
C PHE A 650 31.62 -8.80 20.26
N LYS A 651 32.54 -7.88 20.56
CA LYS A 651 33.73 -7.63 19.72
C LYS A 651 34.70 -8.82 19.76
N ASP A 652 34.94 -9.38 20.94
CA ASP A 652 35.79 -10.56 21.12
C ASP A 652 35.17 -11.79 20.44
N TRP A 653 33.85 -11.96 20.60
CA TRP A 653 33.10 -12.99 19.89
C TRP A 653 33.23 -12.84 18.36
N THR A 654 33.10 -11.62 17.84
CA THR A 654 33.25 -11.33 16.40
C THR A 654 34.66 -11.71 15.91
N GLU A 655 35.71 -11.34 16.64
CA GLU A 655 37.09 -11.71 16.27
C GLU A 655 37.29 -13.23 16.21
N ASP A 656 36.77 -13.97 17.19
CA ASP A 656 36.85 -15.42 17.22
C ASP A 656 36.13 -16.06 16.02
N ILE A 657 34.92 -15.59 15.70
CA ILE A 657 34.15 -16.05 14.53
C ILE A 657 35.00 -15.92 13.26
N PHE A 658 35.55 -14.75 12.97
CA PHE A 658 36.27 -14.55 11.71
C PHE A 658 37.63 -15.26 11.68
N ASP A 659 38.28 -15.48 12.82
CA ASP A 659 39.46 -16.36 12.88
C ASP A 659 39.09 -17.82 12.57
N GLN A 660 37.95 -18.31 13.05
CA GLN A 660 37.44 -19.64 12.71
C GLN A 660 37.11 -19.77 11.21
N LEU A 661 36.43 -18.77 10.61
CA LEU A 661 36.13 -18.74 9.18
C LEU A 661 37.40 -18.82 8.32
N ARG A 662 38.43 -18.05 8.70
CA ARG A 662 39.74 -18.01 8.05
C ARG A 662 40.44 -19.37 8.14
N LYS A 663 40.54 -19.96 9.34
CA LYS A 663 41.20 -21.26 9.57
C LYS A 663 40.52 -22.39 8.77
N ARG A 664 39.20 -22.36 8.68
CA ARG A 664 38.40 -23.34 7.93
C ARG A 664 38.32 -23.08 6.43
N LYS A 665 38.83 -21.94 5.95
CA LYS A 665 38.80 -21.52 4.54
C LYS A 665 37.37 -21.49 3.98
N VAL A 666 36.44 -20.97 4.77
CA VAL A 666 35.03 -20.82 4.38
C VAL A 666 34.93 -19.94 3.12
N LYS A 667 34.07 -20.34 2.18
CA LYS A 667 33.82 -19.61 0.92
C LYS A 667 32.47 -18.90 0.88
N ASN A 668 31.48 -19.39 1.64
CA ASN A 668 30.16 -18.81 1.73
C ASN A 668 29.84 -18.48 3.19
N LEU A 669 29.45 -17.25 3.48
CA LEU A 669 28.98 -16.84 4.80
C LEU A 669 27.53 -16.38 4.69
N ILE A 670 26.66 -17.05 5.44
CA ILE A 670 25.26 -16.69 5.61
C ILE A 670 25.15 -15.93 6.92
N ILE A 671 24.67 -14.69 6.88
CA ILE A 671 24.42 -13.86 8.05
C ILE A 671 22.90 -13.78 8.24
N ASP A 672 22.41 -14.44 9.28
CA ASP A 672 20.99 -14.47 9.62
C ASP A 672 20.68 -13.38 10.65
N LEU A 673 19.95 -12.36 10.21
CA LEU A 673 19.49 -11.20 10.98
C LEU A 673 17.97 -11.27 11.29
N ARG A 674 17.31 -12.37 10.93
CA ARG A 674 15.87 -12.53 11.17
C ARG A 674 15.60 -12.60 12.67
N GLY A 675 14.61 -11.85 13.14
CA GLY A 675 14.33 -11.74 14.57
C GLY A 675 15.26 -10.83 15.37
N ASN A 676 16.22 -10.15 14.73
CA ASN A 676 17.17 -9.27 15.42
C ASN A 676 16.62 -7.85 15.58
N GLU A 677 16.16 -7.51 16.79
CA GLU A 677 15.56 -6.20 17.10
C GLU A 677 16.59 -5.06 17.24
N GLY A 678 17.88 -5.35 17.10
CA GLY A 678 18.97 -4.38 17.12
C GLY A 678 19.89 -4.51 18.33
N GLY A 679 20.28 -3.38 18.91
CA GLY A 679 21.30 -3.28 19.97
C GLY A 679 22.18 -2.06 19.76
N ARG A 680 23.49 -2.21 19.96
CA ARG A 680 24.45 -1.11 19.80
C ARG A 680 24.86 -0.92 18.35
N ASP A 681 24.72 0.30 17.83
CA ASP A 681 25.15 0.66 16.47
C ASP A 681 26.64 0.39 16.23
N ASP A 682 27.50 0.63 17.24
CA ASP A 682 28.93 0.39 17.10
C ASP A 682 29.28 -1.10 16.95
N TYR A 683 28.39 -2.02 17.35
CA TYR A 683 28.57 -3.46 17.16
C TYR A 683 28.21 -3.87 15.73
N GLY A 684 27.13 -3.32 15.17
CA GLY A 684 26.80 -3.47 13.75
C GLY A 684 27.92 -2.96 12.85
N MET A 685 28.39 -1.74 13.12
CA MET A 685 29.55 -1.15 12.44
C MET A 685 30.81 -2.02 12.57
N TYR A 686 31.08 -2.56 13.77
CA TYR A 686 32.25 -3.41 14.00
C TYR A 686 32.19 -4.70 13.18
N LEU A 687 31.05 -5.41 13.20
CA LEU A 687 30.85 -6.60 12.38
C LEU A 687 31.04 -6.31 10.88
N LEU A 688 30.52 -5.17 10.41
CA LEU A 688 30.63 -4.75 9.02
C LEU A 688 32.10 -4.54 8.59
N SER A 689 32.98 -4.11 9.51
CA SER A 689 34.40 -3.92 9.23
C SER A 689 35.14 -5.20 8.79
N PHE A 690 34.61 -6.39 9.11
CA PHE A 690 35.16 -7.68 8.67
C PHE A 690 34.65 -8.11 7.29
N LEU A 691 33.73 -7.37 6.68
CA LEU A 691 33.07 -7.70 5.42
C LEU A 691 33.41 -6.73 4.29
N VAL A 692 33.87 -5.52 4.62
CA VAL A 692 34.09 -4.43 3.65
C VAL A 692 35.58 -4.26 3.36
N LYS A 693 35.95 -4.20 2.07
CA LYS A 693 37.37 -4.14 1.63
C LYS A 693 38.00 -2.74 1.66
N SER A 694 37.18 -1.70 1.79
CA SER A 694 37.62 -0.29 1.70
C SER A 694 37.06 0.51 2.87
N PRO A 695 37.71 1.63 3.27
CA PRO A 695 37.17 2.52 4.28
C PRO A 695 35.73 2.96 3.94
N PHE A 696 34.86 3.01 4.94
CA PHE A 696 33.45 3.36 4.76
C PHE A 696 32.95 4.25 5.90
N THR A 697 31.90 5.00 5.62
CA THR A 697 31.15 5.76 6.63
C THR A 697 29.90 4.96 6.99
N TYR A 698 29.59 4.82 8.28
CA TYR A 698 28.42 4.05 8.73
C TYR A 698 27.17 4.93 8.81
N GLN A 699 27.26 6.04 9.54
CA GLN A 699 26.19 7.03 9.67
C GLN A 699 26.68 8.42 9.25
N LEU A 700 25.83 9.20 8.58
CA LEU A 700 26.11 10.57 8.17
C LEU A 700 25.83 11.57 9.29
N SER A 701 24.81 11.31 10.09
CA SER A 701 24.41 12.22 11.16
C SER A 701 23.58 11.56 12.26
N LEU A 702 23.71 12.13 13.46
CA LEU A 702 22.79 11.95 14.59
C LEU A 702 22.27 13.34 14.98
N GLN A 703 21.00 13.61 14.69
CA GLN A 703 20.35 14.90 14.88
C GLN A 703 19.32 14.83 16.01
N ALA A 704 19.37 15.77 16.96
CA ALA A 704 18.35 15.93 17.99
C ALA A 704 17.35 17.05 17.60
N ALA A 705 16.17 17.07 18.22
CA ALA A 705 15.21 18.17 18.03
C ALA A 705 15.63 19.43 18.80
N THR A 706 16.21 19.24 19.97
CA THR A 706 16.67 20.25 20.92
C THR A 706 17.77 19.63 21.78
N ASN A 707 18.54 20.46 22.48
CA ASN A 707 19.43 20.03 23.55
C ASN A 707 18.91 20.44 24.95
N HIS A 708 17.72 21.03 25.02
CA HIS A 708 17.08 21.50 26.25
C HIS A 708 15.59 21.13 26.26
N TYR A 709 15.14 20.54 27.36
CA TYR A 709 13.80 20.00 27.56
C TYR A 709 13.12 20.69 28.74
N SER A 710 11.95 21.28 28.53
CA SER A 710 11.24 22.05 29.57
C SER A 710 10.31 21.18 30.45
N PHE A 711 10.10 19.92 30.08
CA PHE A 711 9.15 19.01 30.73
C PHE A 711 9.83 17.96 31.62
N LEU A 712 11.13 18.11 31.95
CA LEU A 712 11.89 17.12 32.71
C LEU A 712 11.29 16.78 34.09
N SER A 713 10.54 17.69 34.70
CA SER A 713 9.81 17.43 35.97
C SER A 713 8.78 16.30 35.87
N HIS A 714 8.41 15.90 34.65
CA HIS A 714 7.45 14.83 34.37
C HIS A 714 8.12 13.59 33.76
N THR A 715 9.43 13.43 33.86
CA THR A 715 10.16 12.32 33.20
C THR A 715 11.00 11.52 34.18
N ASN A 716 11.62 10.45 33.67
CA ASN A 716 12.61 9.67 34.42
C ASN A 716 13.99 10.36 34.53
N GLN A 717 14.16 11.58 34.01
CA GLN A 717 15.44 12.28 33.98
C GLN A 717 15.56 13.34 35.08
N HIS A 718 16.77 13.57 35.58
CA HIS A 718 17.07 14.66 36.50
C HIS A 718 17.24 16.00 35.76
N SER A 719 17.08 17.15 36.44
CA SER A 719 17.23 18.48 35.83
C SER A 719 18.60 18.72 35.19
N SER A 720 19.65 18.05 35.69
CA SER A 720 21.01 18.06 35.11
C SER A 720 21.11 17.41 33.73
N PHE A 721 20.08 16.71 33.26
CA PHE A 721 20.06 16.11 31.93
C PHE A 721 20.19 17.17 30.81
N ASN A 722 19.57 18.34 30.97
CA ASN A 722 19.74 19.45 30.03
C ASN A 722 21.21 19.89 29.94
N THR A 723 21.93 19.96 31.06
CA THR A 723 23.35 20.31 31.07
C THR A 723 24.20 19.30 30.29
N VAL A 724 23.90 18.01 30.41
CA VAL A 724 24.61 16.95 29.64
C VAL A 724 24.30 17.07 28.15
N MET A 725 23.02 17.24 27.80
CA MET A 725 22.59 17.36 26.40
C MET A 725 23.17 18.61 25.74
N GLU A 726 23.23 19.74 26.46
CA GLU A 726 23.88 20.97 26.01
C GLU A 726 25.39 20.79 25.78
N GLN A 727 26.05 19.86 26.46
CA GLN A 727 27.48 19.55 26.25
C GLN A 727 27.72 18.71 24.99
N ILE A 728 26.91 17.67 24.78
CA ILE A 728 27.13 16.69 23.70
C ILE A 728 26.41 17.03 22.39
N VAL A 729 25.37 17.87 22.45
CA VAL A 729 24.58 18.32 21.29
C VAL A 729 24.77 19.81 21.09
N LYS A 730 25.30 20.19 19.92
CA LYS A 730 25.59 21.57 19.52
C LYS A 730 24.90 21.90 18.19
N LYS A 731 24.64 23.19 17.96
CA LYS A 731 24.12 23.64 16.67
C LYS A 731 25.22 23.61 15.61
N ASP A 732 24.89 23.12 14.42
CA ASP A 732 25.72 23.28 13.23
C ASP A 732 25.52 24.67 12.57
N ALA A 733 26.13 24.88 11.41
CA ALA A 733 26.06 26.14 10.68
C ALA A 733 24.64 26.49 10.20
N ASP A 734 23.79 25.48 9.98
CA ASP A 734 22.40 25.61 9.55
C ASP A 734 21.44 25.72 10.74
N GLY A 735 21.97 25.70 11.97
CA GLY A 735 21.21 25.81 13.21
C GLY A 735 20.60 24.50 13.70
N ASN A 736 20.91 23.36 13.08
CA ASN A 736 20.44 22.03 13.48
C ASN A 736 21.19 21.53 14.71
N PHE A 737 20.48 20.90 15.65
CA PHE A 737 21.10 20.29 16.83
C PHE A 737 21.73 18.94 16.46
N MET A 738 23.06 18.87 16.47
CA MET A 738 23.83 17.70 16.06
C MET A 738 24.64 17.13 17.23
N LEU A 739 24.71 15.80 17.32
CA LEU A 739 25.67 15.14 18.20
C LEU A 739 27.11 15.39 17.71
N SER A 740 28.07 15.46 18.64
CA SER A 740 29.49 15.60 18.31
C SER A 740 29.98 14.61 17.24
N LYS A 741 30.74 15.12 16.25
CA LYS A 741 31.39 14.31 15.21
C LYS A 741 32.44 13.33 15.75
N THR A 742 32.80 13.42 17.03
CA THR A 742 33.67 12.44 17.69
C THR A 742 32.96 11.11 17.99
N HIS A 743 31.64 11.03 17.83
CA HIS A 743 30.91 9.78 18.01
C HIS A 743 31.45 8.69 17.04
N PRO A 744 31.77 7.46 17.50
CA PRO A 744 32.44 6.45 16.68
C PRO A 744 31.73 6.13 15.35
N THR A 745 30.41 6.10 15.34
CA THR A 745 29.61 5.77 14.14
C THR A 745 29.58 6.86 13.08
N LEU A 746 29.99 8.08 13.43
CA LEU A 746 30.12 9.22 12.51
C LEU A 746 31.53 9.34 11.91
N GLN A 747 32.47 8.50 12.37
CA GLN A 747 33.85 8.51 11.89
C GLN A 747 34.04 7.54 10.72
N LEU A 748 35.08 7.81 9.92
CA LEU A 748 35.51 6.89 8.87
C LEU A 748 35.98 5.57 9.52
N THR A 749 35.33 4.46 9.17
CA THR A 749 35.67 3.13 9.66
C THR A 749 36.63 2.44 8.69
N LEU A 750 37.69 1.85 9.23
CA LEU A 750 38.66 1.08 8.45
C LEU A 750 38.30 -0.42 8.44
N PRO A 751 38.56 -1.14 7.34
CA PRO A 751 38.45 -2.60 7.29
C PRO A 751 39.30 -3.30 8.35
N SER A 752 38.82 -4.45 8.85
CA SER A 752 39.61 -5.33 9.71
C SER A 752 40.73 -5.99 8.89
N ALA A 753 41.98 -5.55 9.10
CA ALA A 753 43.12 -5.96 8.28
C ALA A 753 43.53 -7.43 8.44
N LYS A 754 43.22 -8.06 9.59
CA LYS A 754 43.71 -9.40 9.94
C LYS A 754 42.76 -10.53 9.52
N ASN A 755 41.46 -10.24 9.51
CA ASN A 755 40.38 -11.24 9.48
C ASN A 755 39.27 -10.90 8.47
N LEU A 756 39.58 -10.09 7.45
CA LEU A 756 38.63 -9.73 6.39
C LEU A 756 38.10 -10.97 5.66
N PHE A 757 36.78 -11.14 5.62
CA PHE A 757 36.14 -12.19 4.83
C PHE A 757 35.95 -11.73 3.38
N THR A 758 36.44 -12.52 2.43
CA THR A 758 36.39 -12.20 1.00
C THR A 758 35.56 -13.17 0.17
N GLY A 759 34.85 -14.09 0.82
CA GLY A 759 33.94 -15.03 0.17
C GLY A 759 32.61 -14.42 -0.22
N LYS A 760 31.65 -15.27 -0.59
CA LYS A 760 30.27 -14.87 -0.93
C LYS A 760 29.45 -14.64 0.32
N LEU A 761 28.65 -13.57 0.34
CA LEU A 761 27.79 -13.20 1.45
C LEU A 761 26.32 -13.35 1.08
N PHE A 762 25.56 -13.91 2.02
CA PHE A 762 24.10 -14.02 1.96
C PHE A 762 23.53 -13.46 3.26
N PHE A 763 22.49 -12.64 3.17
CA PHE A 763 21.86 -12.00 4.31
C PHE A 763 20.41 -12.49 4.39
N LEU A 764 20.03 -13.06 5.53
CA LEU A 764 18.63 -13.39 5.81
C LEU A 764 18.05 -12.26 6.67
N ILE A 765 16.98 -11.64 6.20
CA ILE A 765 16.33 -10.49 6.84
C ILE A 765 14.83 -10.70 6.95
N ASP A 766 14.19 -10.10 7.95
CA ASP A 766 12.73 -10.13 8.05
C ASP A 766 12.13 -8.90 8.74
N GLY A 767 10.81 -8.91 8.91
CA GLY A 767 10.06 -7.86 9.60
C GLY A 767 10.38 -7.69 11.10
N GLU A 768 11.36 -8.40 11.66
CA GLU A 768 11.90 -8.16 13.00
C GLU A 768 13.34 -7.63 12.97
N THR A 769 14.02 -7.64 11.81
CA THR A 769 15.32 -6.98 11.63
C THR A 769 15.17 -5.46 11.83
N PHE A 770 15.55 -4.94 12.99
CA PHE A 770 15.23 -3.58 13.44
C PHE A 770 16.45 -2.81 14.01
N SER A 771 16.33 -1.50 14.17
CA SER A 771 17.35 -0.61 14.77
C SER A 771 18.76 -0.86 14.19
N ALA A 772 19.77 -1.11 15.01
CA ALA A 772 21.15 -1.36 14.59
C ALA A 772 21.27 -2.51 13.56
N ALA A 773 20.39 -3.51 13.60
CA ALA A 773 20.39 -4.60 12.63
C ALA A 773 19.90 -4.16 11.25
N ALA A 774 18.89 -3.28 11.21
CA ALA A 774 18.43 -2.67 9.97
C ALA A 774 19.48 -1.70 9.41
N ASP A 775 20.18 -0.94 10.26
CA ASP A 775 21.27 -0.06 9.85
C ASP A 775 22.45 -0.87 9.26
N PHE A 776 22.84 -1.98 9.90
CA PHE A 776 23.81 -2.92 9.34
C PHE A 776 23.37 -3.47 7.97
N ALA A 777 22.12 -3.92 7.85
CA ALA A 777 21.59 -4.44 6.60
C ALA A 777 21.56 -3.37 5.49
N ALA A 778 21.21 -2.12 5.84
CA ALA A 778 21.16 -1.02 4.90
C ALA A 778 22.54 -0.69 4.33
N LEU A 779 23.56 -0.61 5.20
CA LEU A 779 24.93 -0.35 4.77
C LEU A 779 25.52 -1.54 3.99
N ALA A 780 25.25 -2.78 4.42
CA ALA A 780 25.67 -3.97 3.67
C ALA A 780 25.07 -4.00 2.24
N ARG A 781 23.83 -3.52 2.08
CA ARG A 781 23.17 -3.41 0.77
C ARG A 781 23.73 -2.27 -0.06
N GLU A 782 23.94 -1.09 0.52
CA GLU A 782 24.56 0.05 -0.17
C GLU A 782 25.95 -0.32 -0.72
N LEU A 783 26.73 -1.01 0.09
CA LEU A 783 28.07 -1.49 -0.26
C LEU A 783 28.06 -2.73 -1.17
N LYS A 784 26.88 -3.23 -1.55
CA LYS A 784 26.67 -4.37 -2.46
C LYS A 784 27.44 -5.63 -2.01
N LEU A 785 27.43 -5.92 -0.72
CA LEU A 785 28.24 -6.99 -0.15
C LEU A 785 27.76 -8.39 -0.51
N GLY A 786 26.46 -8.57 -0.77
CA GLY A 786 25.88 -9.88 -1.02
C GLY A 786 24.41 -9.84 -1.38
N VAL A 787 23.79 -11.02 -1.34
CA VAL A 787 22.37 -11.24 -1.70
C VAL A 787 21.51 -11.19 -0.42
N PHE A 788 20.37 -10.50 -0.48
CA PHE A 788 19.40 -10.43 0.60
C PHE A 788 18.19 -11.33 0.32
N ILE A 789 17.79 -12.15 1.28
CA ILE A 789 16.69 -13.12 1.18
C ILE A 789 15.76 -12.95 2.39
N GLY A 790 14.46 -13.08 2.20
CA GLY A 790 13.47 -13.09 3.27
C GLY A 790 12.40 -12.01 3.10
N GLU A 791 12.18 -11.17 4.11
CA GLU A 791 11.18 -10.09 4.08
C GLU A 791 11.84 -8.71 4.29
N GLU A 792 11.11 -7.64 3.95
CA GLU A 792 11.56 -6.27 4.24
C GLU A 792 11.86 -6.08 5.72
N THR A 793 12.97 -5.40 6.03
CA THR A 793 13.36 -5.09 7.42
C THR A 793 12.34 -4.21 8.12
N ALA A 794 12.29 -4.30 9.45
CA ALA A 794 11.45 -3.42 10.26
C ALA A 794 11.95 -1.97 10.27
N GLY A 795 13.27 -1.78 10.35
CA GLY A 795 13.89 -0.46 10.42
C GLY A 795 14.05 0.16 9.05
N ALA A 796 13.86 1.48 8.95
CA ALA A 796 13.99 2.21 7.69
C ALA A 796 15.45 2.25 7.23
N ALA A 797 15.71 1.98 5.94
CA ALA A 797 17.06 1.91 5.40
C ALA A 797 17.82 3.25 5.51
N GLU A 798 17.10 4.37 5.38
CA GLU A 798 17.64 5.72 5.54
C GLU A 798 18.03 6.08 6.99
N GLY A 799 17.75 5.20 7.95
CA GLY A 799 18.08 5.37 9.37
C GLY A 799 16.84 5.51 10.24
N ASN A 800 16.97 5.07 11.48
CA ASN A 800 15.90 5.06 12.48
C ASN A 800 15.92 6.33 13.35
N THR A 801 15.13 6.35 14.43
CA THR A 801 15.15 7.44 15.43
C THR A 801 15.28 6.83 16.82
N SER A 802 16.46 6.89 17.42
CA SER A 802 16.79 6.15 18.64
C SER A 802 17.91 6.85 19.44
N ASN A 803 18.89 6.07 19.93
CA ASN A 803 20.07 6.49 20.69
C ASN A 803 19.81 7.38 21.90
N GLY A 804 18.96 6.89 22.80
CA GLY A 804 18.54 7.58 24.01
C GLY A 804 17.04 7.84 23.99
N GLU A 805 16.42 7.79 25.17
CA GLU A 805 14.98 7.95 25.35
C GLU A 805 14.72 8.80 26.59
N ILE A 806 13.73 9.70 26.49
CA ILE A 806 13.08 10.30 27.64
C ILE A 806 11.74 9.60 27.84
N LEU A 807 11.52 9.03 29.03
CA LEU A 807 10.25 8.45 29.41
C LEU A 807 9.40 9.51 30.11
N LEU A 808 8.48 10.12 29.37
CA LEU A 808 7.48 11.05 29.90
C LEU A 808 6.40 10.28 30.66
N THR A 809 6.04 10.75 31.86
CA THR A 809 4.88 10.27 32.62
C THR A 809 3.84 11.39 32.72
N LEU A 810 2.67 11.18 32.13
CA LEU A 810 1.59 12.17 32.16
C LEU A 810 1.03 12.29 33.59
N PRO A 811 0.88 13.51 34.15
CA PRO A 811 0.67 13.70 35.58
C PRO A 811 -0.67 13.20 36.09
N ASN A 812 -1.73 13.19 35.26
CA ASN A 812 -3.08 12.82 35.72
C ASN A 812 -3.45 11.37 35.38
N SER A 813 -3.10 10.90 34.18
CA SER A 813 -3.34 9.53 33.71
C SER A 813 -2.22 8.56 34.09
N ALA A 814 -1.03 9.07 34.42
CA ALA A 814 0.18 8.28 34.64
C ALA A 814 0.60 7.40 33.43
N ILE A 815 0.04 7.65 32.24
CA ILE A 815 0.49 7.02 30.99
C ILE A 815 1.94 7.41 30.74
N ARG A 816 2.74 6.45 30.28
CA ARG A 816 4.16 6.62 30.00
C ARG A 816 4.40 6.65 28.50
N VAL A 817 5.15 7.63 28.01
CA VAL A 817 5.47 7.81 26.58
C VAL A 817 6.98 7.91 26.42
N GLY A 818 7.55 6.98 25.66
CA GLY A 818 8.97 6.96 25.32
C GLY A 818 9.24 7.83 24.09
N ILE A 819 10.09 8.85 24.25
CA ILE A 819 10.45 9.79 23.19
C ILE A 819 11.94 9.58 22.84
N PRO A 820 12.26 9.06 21.64
CA PRO A 820 13.64 8.89 21.21
C PRO A 820 14.30 10.25 20.91
N LEU A 821 15.61 10.33 21.13
CA LEU A 821 16.32 11.61 21.15
C LEU A 821 17.10 11.96 19.88
N PHE A 822 17.52 10.96 19.10
CA PHE A 822 18.33 11.21 17.90
C PHE A 822 17.74 10.56 16.65
N ARG A 823 17.58 11.37 15.61
CA ARG A 823 17.38 10.92 14.24
C ARG A 823 18.71 10.49 13.67
N ILE A 824 18.80 9.22 13.30
CA ILE A 824 19.97 8.67 12.61
C ILE A 824 19.74 8.80 11.10
N THR A 825 20.80 9.19 10.38
CA THR A 825 20.87 9.13 8.92
C THR A 825 21.98 8.18 8.51
N ASN A 826 21.62 7.06 7.87
CA ASN A 826 22.58 6.09 7.38
C ASN A 826 23.33 6.61 6.14
N ALA A 827 24.58 6.18 5.95
CA ALA A 827 25.40 6.57 4.80
C ALA A 827 25.07 5.76 3.54
N ILE A 828 23.86 5.99 3.01
CA ILE A 828 23.34 5.31 1.82
C ILE A 828 22.88 6.30 0.74
N SER A 829 22.77 5.83 -0.51
CA SER A 829 22.33 6.64 -1.64
C SER A 829 20.80 6.79 -1.69
N PHE A 830 20.30 8.01 -1.53
CA PHE A 830 18.86 8.32 -1.57
C PHE A 830 18.31 8.27 -3.00
N SER A 831 17.89 7.09 -3.46
CA SER A 831 17.11 6.99 -4.72
C SER A 831 16.00 5.93 -4.72
N ARG A 832 15.86 5.10 -3.68
CA ARG A 832 14.96 3.93 -3.70
C ARG A 832 14.24 3.55 -2.40
N ALA A 833 14.43 4.25 -1.28
CA ALA A 833 14.03 3.74 0.05
C ALA A 833 13.39 4.74 1.03
N THR A 834 12.87 5.89 0.58
CA THR A 834 12.28 6.87 1.51
C THR A 834 11.12 6.25 2.30
N GLY A 835 11.31 6.12 3.62
CA GLY A 835 10.36 5.48 4.53
C GLY A 835 10.16 3.98 4.33
N ARG A 836 11.09 3.26 3.71
CA ARG A 836 11.07 1.79 3.56
C ARG A 836 12.27 1.15 4.22
N GLY A 837 12.12 -0.10 4.64
CA GLY A 837 13.22 -0.93 5.09
C GLY A 837 14.10 -1.40 3.93
N VAL A 838 15.09 -2.21 4.25
CA VAL A 838 15.91 -2.93 3.29
C VAL A 838 15.05 -4.00 2.65
N LEU A 839 14.81 -3.87 1.35
CA LEU A 839 14.08 -4.88 0.59
C LEU A 839 15.01 -6.06 0.26
N PRO A 840 14.53 -7.32 0.37
CA PRO A 840 15.29 -8.47 -0.07
C PRO A 840 15.42 -8.48 -1.61
N ASP A 841 16.48 -9.11 -2.12
CA ASP A 841 16.59 -9.43 -3.55
C ASP A 841 15.68 -10.60 -3.92
N TYR A 842 15.44 -11.51 -2.96
CA TYR A 842 14.54 -12.64 -3.09
C TYR A 842 13.58 -12.70 -1.90
N GLN A 843 12.32 -12.38 -2.15
CA GLN A 843 11.27 -12.50 -1.14
C GLN A 843 10.76 -13.94 -1.05
N THR A 844 10.66 -14.46 0.17
CA THR A 844 10.05 -15.76 0.45
C THR A 844 8.69 -15.57 1.13
N GLU A 845 7.77 -16.48 0.85
CA GLU A 845 6.47 -16.52 1.52
C GLU A 845 6.35 -17.82 2.32
N TYR A 846 6.02 -17.71 3.61
CA TYR A 846 5.84 -18.85 4.50
C TYR A 846 4.36 -19.23 4.59
N THR A 847 4.05 -20.49 4.31
CA THR A 847 2.74 -21.07 4.65
C THR A 847 2.70 -21.46 6.13
N ILE A 848 1.51 -21.68 6.66
CA ILE A 848 1.36 -22.24 8.01
C ILE A 848 1.98 -23.64 8.12
N ASP A 849 1.98 -24.43 7.04
CA ASP A 849 2.58 -25.76 7.07
C ASP A 849 4.12 -25.67 7.08
N ASP A 850 4.71 -24.66 6.45
CA ASP A 850 6.15 -24.38 6.56
C ASP A 850 6.52 -24.08 8.03
N TYR A 851 5.69 -23.30 8.72
CA TYR A 851 5.89 -22.95 10.12
C TYR A 851 5.79 -24.17 11.05
N LEU A 852 4.74 -25.00 10.88
CA LEU A 852 4.52 -26.18 11.71
C LEU A 852 5.58 -27.28 11.50
N ASN A 853 6.11 -27.39 10.28
CA ASN A 853 7.14 -28.37 9.94
C ASN A 853 8.57 -27.81 10.12
N ALA A 854 8.72 -26.60 10.67
CA ALA A 854 10.01 -25.92 10.85
C ALA A 854 10.86 -25.84 9.56
N VAL A 855 10.21 -25.60 8.42
CA VAL A 855 10.88 -25.45 7.12
C VAL A 855 11.49 -24.06 7.01
N ASP A 856 12.82 -23.98 6.93
CA ASP A 856 13.53 -22.72 6.71
C ASP A 856 13.71 -22.45 5.20
N LYS A 857 12.70 -21.84 4.58
CA LYS A 857 12.69 -21.56 3.14
C LYS A 857 13.80 -20.62 2.69
N ASP A 858 14.15 -19.64 3.53
CA ASP A 858 15.23 -18.71 3.22
C ASP A 858 16.57 -19.43 3.13
N LEU A 859 16.85 -20.30 4.11
CA LEU A 859 18.08 -21.06 4.16
C LEU A 859 18.16 -22.08 3.01
N GLU A 860 17.07 -22.77 2.68
CA GLU A 860 17.01 -23.68 1.53
C GLU A 860 17.21 -22.94 0.19
N PHE A 861 16.70 -21.72 0.09
CA PHE A 861 16.93 -20.88 -1.07
C PHE A 861 18.41 -20.48 -1.20
N VAL A 862 19.06 -20.11 -0.09
CA VAL A 862 20.51 -19.82 -0.09
C VAL A 862 21.32 -21.06 -0.50
N LYS A 863 21.01 -22.24 0.04
CA LYS A 863 21.67 -23.49 -0.38
C LYS A 863 21.53 -23.72 -1.88
N THR A 864 20.35 -23.44 -2.44
CA THR A 864 20.09 -23.53 -3.88
C THR A 864 20.95 -22.55 -4.69
N LEU A 865 21.11 -21.31 -4.23
CA LEU A 865 21.98 -20.32 -4.88
C LEU A 865 23.46 -20.75 -4.87
N ILE A 866 23.93 -21.29 -3.74
CA ILE A 866 25.29 -21.82 -3.60
C ILE A 866 25.52 -22.97 -4.58
N LEU A 867 24.59 -23.94 -4.65
CA LEU A 867 24.68 -25.08 -5.56
C LEU A 867 24.65 -24.69 -7.04
N LYS A 868 23.87 -23.67 -7.41
CA LYS A 868 23.78 -23.15 -8.78
C LYS A 868 24.98 -22.29 -9.19
N GLY A 869 25.96 -22.11 -8.30
CA GLY A 869 27.19 -21.39 -8.61
C GLY A 869 26.97 -19.90 -8.83
N TYR A 870 26.01 -19.28 -8.13
CA TYR A 870 25.75 -17.83 -8.16
C TYR A 870 27.08 -17.07 -8.14
N LYS A 871 27.37 -16.30 -9.20
CA LYS A 871 28.67 -15.65 -9.40
C LYS A 871 28.73 -14.28 -8.73
#